data_AF-A0A8J5N9Y1-F1
#
_entry.id   AF-A0A8J5N9Y1-F1
#
_cell.length_a   1.000
_cell.length_b   1.000
_cell.length_c   1.000
_cell.angle_alpha   90.00
_cell.angle_beta   90.00
_cell.angle_gamma   90.00
#
_symmetry.space_group_name_H-M   'P 1'
#
loop_
_entity.id
_entity.type
_entity.pdbx_description
1 polymer ?
#
loop_
_entity_poly.entity_id
_entity_poly.type
_entity_poly.pdbx_seq_one_letter_code
_entity_poly.pdbx_strand_id
1 'polypeptide(L)'
;MAAAGGERMVTETGGKNSPLPQIPVNIQRVLPRTVPGPVSPQNKGALDWGWQGFLAYGAQTTVVVVDPVTLQCAQTLTRHRNHVVKVRWRKTRHYHQLSAPYSLILASADNSGTIIVWEVTRGEVTATLQDGNRPIQELEWLGGVDGSEHLLAALHPPYSLIIWDTRHNNKLWKKSYTENLTAFHFDPFHFNKMAFLCGGCVLFVEDFSLNKCPSSNGRKFYVSTPRTSPGKVVNSIPTSTSSTSITDERTSTRIRRKMRELVVGEGKPKSEDVSQLAECLQLMYHRTVRDQLLLLYTREILVLDLTINQTVGIVVIDRAMSPFSQVLSCWQRDVLFCLHESGSVSAHFRRRLLPVPTSPENDKENTWHGEHLRLNKQSRPIGLTLDPVSEKQMAMVLGDGRVVFKQVTAYPTPGRQAISTPLFTPGAPSAPSQGPHSGLNIADNHFSLASAPAGVHINMPKTSLADMVKPAWALADNVKEIGHRVNLRILMTGLMPAMSPPPLVIRMCPPLTTRNIQQYVPRLAAGTQSGVVQVFNVATGVLEREFALHTYPVRGVEWTSLTSILSFGHQPLTNSQGLVRNELMYTDILTGRTITLRPNKSDETSIDMVRVSYLKQYFIVVFREDPFELWDARKLVPLRTMPRRFPRVSALEWSPTSHVKTRRDSESHRASESEPEKNESVVPKEAPQTEVSMTESMLSLADVVISSLFLQSQMSVITSIAWKSHEIVLSDSDGNLIVWDLKTRISRHIATHRGWIRKIRFAPGRDNMKLVVLFADGIDVWDVRDVVMVSQIKSPRDIVKVVDVDWGASDRPVLATIDGCLRVMDMALKSSSTPIYQYCTKEPIVSPYLLPGEASLNLRTLMTQQPWRSQYSLSFTGEDGFTPEQLQNIEVWLSRVPAELREFLETCGSTAHRALVTAQLFGDQGEIDFWTVACHYLTQPALTHPKDESSSSNSSVGSAELITLGDSASEKSGGSEDLCPPTAVPPSHPLETTYHHLCDAATYKHHELERLAIHESKNLEGAQRATLGRCLAVIGERDRAVRLLLDADASNQHFYTDCLRACLLAATHHSTQAQSTIKLVATNLIAAGNIWEGVELLCLIGKAGDACRYLQSYGHWENSVWLAKCALPLQESVDILKRWAHHLITSANKDQGVCALLSVGSITAALEQLVQQHYHQRAALLLAAAQQLQVVPNTQQQQQHPLATPLGTQSGFSPVLSGSTSMASFAENIHKKYVLHLFSLGNRPAVSYFCRLMGEKGQSLLQELDSLQ
;
A
#
# COMPACT_ATOMS: atom_id res chain seq x y z
N MET A 1 -9.45 -38.10 -6.52
CA MET A 1 -9.59 -38.13 -7.98
C MET A 1 -11.04 -38.44 -8.32
N ALA A 2 -11.73 -37.47 -8.90
CA ALA A 2 -12.96 -37.64 -9.67
C ALA A 2 -13.02 -36.40 -10.57
N ALA A 3 -12.33 -36.48 -11.70
CA ALA A 3 -12.35 -35.52 -12.78
C ALA A 3 -12.40 -36.32 -14.08
N ALA A 4 -13.03 -35.75 -15.11
CA ALA A 4 -13.23 -36.27 -16.47
C ALA A 4 -14.44 -37.22 -16.65
N GLY A 5 -15.57 -36.63 -17.03
CA GLY A 5 -16.59 -37.29 -17.85
C GLY A 5 -16.84 -36.40 -19.05
N GLY A 6 -16.23 -36.73 -20.18
CA GLY A 6 -16.36 -36.00 -21.43
C GLY A 6 -17.76 -36.09 -22.00
N GLU A 7 -18.20 -34.98 -22.58
CA GLU A 7 -19.39 -34.90 -23.41
C GLU A 7 -19.20 -35.78 -24.66
N ARG A 8 -19.98 -36.87 -24.75
CA ARG A 8 -20.21 -37.59 -26.00
C ARG A 8 -21.61 -37.23 -26.49
N MET A 9 -21.68 -36.52 -27.61
CA MET A 9 -22.91 -36.36 -28.38
C MET A 9 -23.40 -37.74 -28.79
N VAL A 10 -24.59 -38.11 -28.31
CA VAL A 10 -25.40 -39.20 -28.86
C VAL A 10 -26.58 -38.54 -29.54
N THR A 11 -26.61 -38.64 -30.86
CA THR A 11 -27.76 -38.28 -31.68
C THR A 11 -28.85 -39.34 -31.51
N GLU A 12 -29.88 -39.04 -30.73
CA GLU A 12 -31.15 -39.76 -30.80
C GLU A 12 -32.29 -38.78 -31.10
N THR A 13 -32.98 -39.10 -32.19
CA THR A 13 -34.12 -38.38 -32.75
C THR A 13 -35.40 -38.68 -32.00
N GLY A 14 -36.11 -37.63 -31.56
CA GLY A 14 -37.58 -37.63 -31.49
C GLY A 14 -38.21 -37.55 -30.09
N GLY A 15 -39.04 -36.53 -29.87
CA GLY A 15 -40.15 -36.59 -28.89
C GLY A 15 -40.23 -35.45 -27.86
N LYS A 16 -40.85 -34.34 -28.28
CA LYS A 16 -41.46 -33.24 -27.49
C LYS A 16 -41.44 -33.38 -25.95
N ASN A 17 -40.57 -32.62 -25.30
CA ASN A 17 -40.84 -31.83 -24.09
C ASN A 17 -39.71 -30.80 -23.95
N SER A 18 -40.01 -29.52 -24.16
CA SER A 18 -39.03 -28.44 -23.99
C SER A 18 -38.56 -28.38 -22.53
N PRO A 19 -37.26 -28.60 -22.23
CA PRO A 19 -36.77 -28.33 -20.90
C PRO A 19 -36.78 -26.81 -20.71
N LEU A 20 -37.44 -26.35 -19.65
CA LEU A 20 -37.24 -24.99 -19.13
C LEU A 20 -35.74 -24.73 -18.99
N PRO A 21 -35.24 -23.52 -19.29
CA PRO A 21 -33.82 -23.21 -19.16
C PRO A 21 -33.40 -23.47 -17.71
N GLN A 22 -32.59 -24.50 -17.49
CA GLN A 22 -31.96 -24.73 -16.19
C GLN A 22 -31.00 -23.56 -15.99
N ILE A 23 -31.42 -22.60 -15.15
CA ILE A 23 -30.52 -21.55 -14.68
C ILE A 23 -29.33 -22.28 -14.04
N PRO A 24 -28.09 -22.07 -14.50
CA PRO A 24 -26.93 -22.73 -13.92
C PRO A 24 -26.86 -22.35 -12.43
N VAL A 25 -27.03 -23.32 -11.54
CA VAL A 25 -26.92 -23.08 -10.10
C VAL A 25 -25.45 -22.89 -9.79
N ASN A 26 -25.04 -21.63 -9.57
CA ASN A 26 -23.67 -21.28 -9.22
C ASN A 26 -23.40 -21.62 -7.75
N ILE A 27 -22.98 -22.86 -7.49
CA ILE A 27 -22.64 -23.33 -6.14
C ILE A 27 -21.28 -22.73 -5.74
N GLN A 28 -21.27 -21.93 -4.67
CA GLN A 28 -20.04 -21.36 -4.12
C GLN A 28 -19.13 -22.48 -3.58
N ARG A 29 -18.00 -22.70 -4.26
CA ARG A 29 -17.03 -23.71 -3.87
C ARG A 29 -16.23 -23.24 -2.66
N VAL A 30 -16.15 -24.07 -1.63
CA VAL A 30 -15.30 -23.82 -0.45
C VAL A 30 -13.88 -24.28 -0.77
N LEU A 31 -12.91 -23.37 -0.68
CA LEU A 31 -11.48 -23.61 -0.95
C LEU A 31 -10.63 -23.37 0.30
N PRO A 32 -9.43 -23.98 0.40
CA PRO A 32 -8.48 -23.69 1.47
C PRO A 32 -8.17 -22.20 1.55
N ARG A 33 -8.46 -21.59 2.69
CA ARG A 33 -8.26 -20.16 2.93
C ARG A 33 -8.19 -19.87 4.41
N THR A 34 -7.59 -18.74 4.76
CA THR A 34 -7.53 -18.27 6.15
C THR A 34 -8.26 -16.94 6.27
N VAL A 35 -9.29 -16.88 7.11
CA VAL A 35 -9.92 -15.63 7.53
C VAL A 35 -9.10 -15.09 8.70
N PRO A 36 -8.48 -13.90 8.57
CA PRO A 36 -7.55 -13.38 9.57
C PRO A 36 -8.26 -12.90 10.83
N GLY A 37 -7.56 -13.07 11.95
CA GLY A 37 -7.96 -12.63 13.28
C GLY A 37 -7.52 -11.21 13.65
N PRO A 38 -7.62 -10.84 14.94
CA PRO A 38 -7.15 -9.55 15.45
C PRO A 38 -5.62 -9.41 15.35
N VAL A 39 -5.15 -8.17 15.28
CA VAL A 39 -3.73 -7.83 15.07
C VAL A 39 -3.02 -7.70 16.42
N SER A 40 -1.81 -8.27 16.52
CA SER A 40 -0.99 -8.14 17.73
C SER A 40 -0.30 -6.77 17.76
N PRO A 41 -0.09 -6.17 18.94
CA PRO A 41 0.78 -4.99 19.06
C PRO A 41 2.20 -5.22 18.53
N GLN A 42 2.68 -6.48 18.50
CA GLN A 42 3.98 -6.84 17.92
C GLN A 42 4.02 -6.72 16.39
N ASN A 43 2.85 -6.63 15.72
CA ASN A 43 2.77 -6.37 14.29
C ASN A 43 2.94 -4.87 13.94
N LYS A 44 3.23 -4.00 14.92
CA LYS A 44 3.49 -2.57 14.66
C LYS A 44 4.65 -2.42 13.67
N GLY A 45 4.39 -1.75 12.54
CA GLY A 45 5.35 -1.59 11.44
C GLY A 45 5.19 -2.59 10.29
N ALA A 46 4.36 -3.64 10.45
CA ALA A 46 4.02 -4.61 9.41
C ALA A 46 2.84 -4.12 8.56
N LEU A 47 3.00 -2.98 7.87
CA LEU A 47 1.98 -2.37 7.01
C LEU A 47 2.66 -1.71 5.81
N ASP A 48 2.15 -1.94 4.62
CA ASP A 48 2.61 -1.28 3.40
C ASP A 48 1.53 -1.26 2.30
N TRP A 49 1.45 -0.15 1.55
CA TRP A 49 0.57 -0.01 0.39
C TRP A 49 1.45 0.07 -0.85
N GLY A 50 1.37 -0.94 -1.70
CA GLY A 50 2.26 -1.04 -2.85
C GLY A 50 1.73 -0.29 -4.07
N TRP A 51 2.64 0.07 -4.97
CA TRP A 51 2.34 0.76 -6.22
C TRP A 51 1.34 0.02 -7.10
N GLN A 52 1.35 -1.30 -7.07
CA GLN A 52 0.41 -2.18 -7.76
C GLN A 52 -1.07 -2.07 -7.27
N GLY A 53 -1.35 -1.25 -6.26
CA GLY A 53 -2.70 -0.96 -5.77
C GLY A 53 -3.20 -1.84 -4.62
N PHE A 54 -2.40 -2.81 -4.15
CA PHE A 54 -2.77 -3.70 -3.05
C PHE A 54 -2.17 -3.24 -1.70
N LEU A 55 -2.97 -3.39 -0.65
CA LEU A 55 -2.54 -3.17 0.73
C LEU A 55 -2.09 -4.50 1.36
N ALA A 56 -0.99 -4.51 2.09
CA ALA A 56 -0.58 -5.67 2.87
C ALA A 56 -0.29 -5.32 4.33
N TYR A 57 -0.72 -6.18 5.25
CA TYR A 57 -0.42 -6.01 6.67
C TYR A 57 -0.19 -7.35 7.38
N GLY A 58 0.58 -7.30 8.47
CA GLY A 58 0.79 -8.45 9.36
C GLY A 58 -0.33 -8.58 10.40
N ALA A 59 -0.90 -9.78 10.51
CA ALA A 59 -1.87 -10.14 11.54
C ALA A 59 -1.40 -11.41 12.26
N GLN A 60 -0.93 -11.26 13.49
CA GLN A 60 -0.30 -12.35 14.24
C GLN A 60 0.87 -12.93 13.44
N THR A 61 0.80 -14.21 13.07
CA THR A 61 1.79 -14.94 12.26
C THR A 61 1.43 -15.00 10.78
N THR A 62 0.42 -14.24 10.34
CA THR A 62 -0.07 -14.27 8.96
C THR A 62 0.13 -12.92 8.30
N VAL A 63 0.24 -12.92 6.97
CA VAL A 63 0.26 -11.69 6.16
C VAL A 63 -1.05 -11.64 5.37
N VAL A 64 -1.77 -10.55 5.51
CA VAL A 64 -3.07 -10.32 4.87
C VAL A 64 -2.90 -9.31 3.74
N VAL A 65 -3.35 -9.67 2.54
CA VAL A 65 -3.38 -8.81 1.37
C VAL A 65 -4.82 -8.42 1.09
N VAL A 66 -5.06 -7.10 1.00
CA VAL A 66 -6.37 -6.49 0.85
C VAL A 66 -6.42 -5.75 -0.48
N ASP A 67 -7.54 -5.88 -1.18
CA ASP A 67 -7.90 -5.02 -2.30
C ASP A 67 -8.65 -3.79 -1.77
N PRO A 68 -8.04 -2.58 -1.81
CA PRO A 68 -8.68 -1.35 -1.36
C PRO A 68 -9.92 -0.96 -2.16
N VAL A 69 -10.05 -1.44 -3.41
CA VAL A 69 -11.17 -1.09 -4.29
C VAL A 69 -12.44 -1.83 -3.89
N THR A 70 -12.34 -3.15 -3.68
CA THR A 70 -13.48 -3.99 -3.27
C THR A 70 -13.66 -4.09 -1.75
N LEU A 71 -12.69 -3.58 -0.97
CA LEU A 71 -12.65 -3.69 0.50
C LEU A 71 -12.69 -5.15 0.99
N GLN A 72 -12.00 -6.05 0.28
CA GLN A 72 -11.97 -7.48 0.60
C GLN A 72 -10.55 -8.00 0.80
N CYS A 73 -10.42 -9.05 1.61
CA CYS A 73 -9.19 -9.82 1.69
C CYS A 73 -8.99 -10.62 0.39
N ALA A 74 -7.94 -10.27 -0.36
CA ALA A 74 -7.55 -10.92 -1.60
C ALA A 74 -6.77 -12.22 -1.36
N GLN A 75 -5.87 -12.22 -0.38
CA GLN A 75 -5.01 -13.37 -0.08
C GLN A 75 -4.55 -13.33 1.39
N THR A 76 -4.43 -14.51 2.01
CA THR A 76 -3.82 -14.65 3.34
C THR A 76 -2.67 -15.64 3.26
N LEU A 77 -1.47 -15.22 3.65
CA LEU A 77 -0.22 -15.98 3.55
C LEU A 77 0.19 -16.50 4.93
N THR A 78 0.35 -17.82 5.07
CA THR A 78 0.37 -18.53 6.37
C THR A 78 1.60 -19.43 6.58
N ARG A 79 2.82 -18.89 6.42
CA ARG A 79 4.07 -19.66 6.66
C ARG A 79 4.91 -19.21 7.85
N HIS A 80 4.74 -17.98 8.32
CA HIS A 80 5.49 -17.51 9.49
C HIS A 80 5.08 -18.27 10.74
N ARG A 81 6.05 -18.53 11.61
CA ARG A 81 5.83 -19.22 12.90
C ARG A 81 5.72 -18.24 14.06
N ASN A 82 6.28 -17.05 13.89
CA ASN A 82 6.27 -15.97 14.88
C ASN A 82 5.53 -14.75 14.35
N HIS A 83 5.27 -13.77 15.22
CA HIS A 83 4.56 -12.57 14.83
C HIS A 83 5.31 -11.82 13.71
N VAL A 84 4.59 -11.41 12.66
CA VAL A 84 5.14 -10.66 11.53
C VAL A 84 5.42 -9.22 11.96
N VAL A 85 6.66 -8.76 11.85
CA VAL A 85 7.10 -7.44 12.32
C VAL A 85 7.23 -6.40 11.19
N LYS A 86 7.52 -6.83 9.96
CA LYS A 86 7.63 -5.95 8.78
C LYS A 86 7.01 -6.61 7.55
N VAL A 87 6.43 -5.79 6.69
CA VAL A 87 5.87 -6.17 5.38
C VAL A 87 6.21 -5.05 4.39
N ARG A 88 6.75 -5.41 3.23
CA ARG A 88 7.15 -4.45 2.18
C ARG A 88 6.91 -5.01 0.78
N TRP A 89 6.23 -4.22 -0.05
CA TRP A 89 6.04 -4.51 -1.46
C TRP A 89 7.29 -4.18 -2.27
N ARG A 90 7.56 -5.01 -3.28
CA ARG A 90 8.64 -4.76 -4.24
C ARG A 90 8.34 -3.47 -5.01
N LYS A 91 9.36 -2.62 -5.19
CA LYS A 91 9.25 -1.37 -5.94
C LYS A 91 9.11 -1.65 -7.44
N THR A 92 8.23 -0.92 -8.13
CA THR A 92 7.98 -1.01 -9.58
C THR A 92 8.79 0.01 -10.39
N ARG A 93 10.01 0.34 -9.94
CA ARG A 93 10.91 1.33 -10.58
C ARG A 93 11.66 0.83 -11.82
N HIS A 94 11.54 -0.45 -12.15
CA HIS A 94 12.26 -1.04 -13.28
C HIS A 94 11.34 -1.10 -14.50
N TYR A 95 11.94 -1.15 -15.69
CA TYR A 95 11.18 -1.30 -16.93
C TYR A 95 10.56 -2.70 -17.04
N HIS A 96 9.23 -2.77 -17.10
CA HIS A 96 8.50 -4.02 -17.30
C HIS A 96 8.55 -4.48 -18.76
N GLN A 97 9.00 -5.71 -18.94
CA GLN A 97 9.13 -6.41 -20.22
C GLN A 97 8.89 -7.91 -20.02
N LEU A 98 8.90 -8.72 -21.09
CA LEU A 98 8.59 -10.16 -21.00
C LEU A 98 9.51 -10.93 -20.03
N SER A 99 10.77 -10.53 -19.88
CA SER A 99 11.70 -11.14 -18.92
C SER A 99 11.44 -10.72 -17.46
N ALA A 100 10.71 -9.63 -17.24
CA ALA A 100 10.38 -9.07 -15.93
C ALA A 100 8.95 -8.50 -15.98
N PRO A 101 7.92 -9.36 -16.06
CA PRO A 101 6.54 -8.91 -16.20
C PRO A 101 5.98 -8.37 -14.87
N TYR A 102 4.83 -7.72 -14.96
CA TYR A 102 4.05 -7.31 -13.80
C TYR A 102 3.77 -8.50 -12.89
N SER A 103 4.27 -8.44 -11.65
CA SER A 103 4.19 -9.52 -10.68
C SER A 103 4.00 -9.00 -9.26
N LEU A 104 3.13 -9.66 -8.49
CA LEU A 104 2.85 -9.30 -7.10
C LEU A 104 3.87 -9.96 -6.16
N ILE A 105 5.00 -9.27 -5.94
CA ILE A 105 6.06 -9.72 -5.02
C ILE A 105 6.05 -8.93 -3.72
N LEU A 106 6.00 -9.66 -2.60
CA LEU A 106 5.98 -9.10 -1.25
C LEU A 106 7.07 -9.74 -0.39
N ALA A 107 7.77 -8.95 0.42
CA ALA A 107 8.64 -9.46 1.48
C ALA A 107 8.00 -9.23 2.85
N SER A 108 8.20 -10.18 3.75
CA SER A 108 7.69 -10.10 5.13
C SER A 108 8.72 -10.69 6.09
N ALA A 109 8.82 -10.14 7.29
CA ALA A 109 9.76 -10.56 8.31
C ALA A 109 9.05 -10.89 9.62
N ASP A 110 9.54 -11.87 10.37
CA ASP A 110 8.99 -12.24 11.68
C ASP A 110 9.89 -11.87 12.87
N ASN A 111 9.34 -12.03 14.07
CA ASN A 111 10.02 -11.75 15.34
C ASN A 111 11.21 -12.68 15.63
N SER A 112 11.37 -13.77 14.86
CA SER A 112 12.53 -14.66 14.95
C SER A 112 13.65 -14.32 13.97
N GLY A 113 13.45 -13.34 13.08
CA GLY A 113 14.44 -12.95 12.08
C GLY A 113 14.35 -13.72 10.77
N THR A 114 13.24 -14.44 10.54
CA THR A 114 12.95 -15.10 9.26
C THR A 114 12.31 -14.10 8.31
N ILE A 115 12.86 -13.96 7.11
CA ILE A 115 12.28 -13.18 6.01
C ILE A 115 11.73 -14.16 4.98
N ILE A 116 10.50 -13.95 4.56
CA ILE A 116 9.86 -14.72 3.50
C ILE A 116 9.49 -13.77 2.38
N VAL A 117 9.89 -14.12 1.16
CA VAL A 117 9.49 -13.46 -0.08
C VAL A 117 8.40 -14.30 -0.75
N TRP A 118 7.35 -13.64 -1.20
CA TRP A 118 6.11 -14.25 -1.67
C TRP A 118 5.79 -13.87 -3.10
N GLU A 119 5.28 -14.84 -3.86
CA GLU A 119 4.48 -14.58 -5.06
C GLU A 119 3.00 -14.61 -4.66
N VAL A 120 2.43 -13.43 -4.47
CA VAL A 120 1.12 -13.26 -3.80
C VAL A 120 -0.03 -13.83 -4.64
N THR A 121 0.04 -13.71 -5.97
CA THR A 121 -0.97 -14.23 -6.90
C THR A 121 -1.20 -15.73 -6.72
N ARG A 122 -0.11 -16.49 -6.54
CA ARG A 122 -0.15 -17.95 -6.31
C ARG A 122 -0.27 -18.31 -4.82
N GLY A 123 0.17 -17.42 -3.93
CA GLY A 123 0.29 -17.71 -2.50
C GLY A 123 1.51 -18.59 -2.18
N GLU A 124 2.54 -18.54 -3.02
CA GLU A 124 3.74 -19.37 -2.92
C GLU A 124 4.92 -18.57 -2.33
N VAL A 125 5.84 -19.31 -1.70
CA VAL A 125 7.09 -18.76 -1.17
C VAL A 125 8.15 -18.85 -2.26
N THR A 126 8.75 -17.72 -2.63
CA THR A 126 9.84 -17.67 -3.61
C THR A 126 11.20 -17.81 -2.94
N ALA A 127 11.40 -17.19 -1.78
CA ALA A 127 12.63 -17.26 -1.00
C ALA A 127 12.36 -17.22 0.51
N THR A 128 13.21 -17.88 1.30
CA THR A 128 13.22 -17.82 2.76
C THR A 128 14.64 -17.50 3.22
N LEU A 129 14.84 -16.30 3.76
CA LEU A 129 16.12 -15.75 4.16
C LEU A 129 16.17 -15.66 5.69
N GLN A 130 17.32 -15.94 6.28
CA GLN A 130 17.50 -15.83 7.72
C GLN A 130 18.95 -15.54 8.08
N ASP A 131 19.18 -14.60 8.99
CA ASP A 131 20.48 -14.38 9.64
C ASP A 131 20.25 -14.11 11.13
N GLY A 132 20.58 -15.11 11.96
CA GLY A 132 20.34 -15.08 13.39
C GLY A 132 18.87 -15.34 13.78
N ASN A 133 18.58 -15.14 15.07
CA ASN A 133 17.30 -15.46 15.72
C ASN A 133 16.67 -14.24 16.44
N ARG A 134 16.86 -13.03 15.90
CA ARG A 134 16.37 -11.78 16.50
C ARG A 134 15.40 -11.06 15.55
N PRO A 135 14.44 -10.28 16.07
CA PRO A 135 13.45 -9.59 15.24
C PRO A 135 14.09 -8.60 14.30
N ILE A 136 13.70 -8.63 13.03
CA ILE A 136 14.20 -7.68 12.04
C ILE A 136 13.63 -6.29 12.34
N GLN A 137 14.52 -5.29 12.37
CA GLN A 137 14.19 -3.93 12.78
C GLN A 137 13.61 -3.10 11.62
N GLU A 138 14.13 -3.27 10.41
CA GLU A 138 13.65 -2.57 9.23
C GLU A 138 13.94 -3.38 7.96
N LEU A 139 13.09 -3.22 6.95
CA LEU A 139 13.16 -3.91 5.68
C LEU A 139 12.87 -2.91 4.55
N GLU A 140 13.67 -2.90 3.49
CA GLU A 140 13.43 -2.06 2.32
C GLU A 140 13.92 -2.71 1.02
N TRP A 141 13.06 -2.71 0.00
CA TRP A 141 13.46 -3.10 -1.36
C TRP A 141 14.31 -2.02 -2.01
N LEU A 142 15.38 -2.45 -2.67
CA LEU A 142 16.22 -1.55 -3.45
C LEU A 142 15.56 -1.27 -4.79
N GLY A 143 15.54 0.00 -5.20
CA GLY A 143 14.94 0.44 -6.45
C GLY A 143 15.52 1.79 -6.84
N GLY A 144 16.32 1.80 -7.90
CA GLY A 144 17.04 2.99 -8.35
C GLY A 144 18.25 2.69 -9.24
N VAL A 145 18.69 1.43 -9.29
CA VAL A 145 19.72 0.95 -10.22
C VAL A 145 19.12 -0.20 -11.03
N ASP A 146 19.36 -0.22 -12.34
CA ASP A 146 18.89 -1.30 -13.20
C ASP A 146 19.39 -2.65 -12.68
N GLY A 147 18.50 -3.64 -12.58
CA GLY A 147 18.85 -4.96 -12.09
C GLY A 147 18.84 -5.07 -10.56
N SER A 148 18.59 -4.01 -9.78
CA SER A 148 18.55 -4.08 -8.32
C SER A 148 17.19 -4.48 -7.75
N GLU A 149 16.19 -4.71 -8.60
CA GLU A 149 14.78 -4.85 -8.20
C GLU A 149 14.48 -6.11 -7.37
N HIS A 150 15.40 -7.07 -7.37
CA HIS A 150 15.32 -8.31 -6.59
C HIS A 150 16.18 -8.26 -5.33
N LEU A 151 16.83 -7.13 -5.06
CA LEU A 151 17.68 -6.94 -3.90
C LEU A 151 16.89 -6.35 -2.72
N LEU A 152 17.13 -6.91 -1.55
CA LEU A 152 16.40 -6.58 -0.32
C LEU A 152 17.38 -6.20 0.78
N ALA A 153 17.27 -4.98 1.29
CA ALA A 153 18.03 -4.52 2.45
C ALA A 153 17.28 -4.87 3.74
N ALA A 154 17.97 -5.57 4.65
CA ALA A 154 17.41 -5.97 5.94
C ALA A 154 18.33 -5.53 7.09
N LEU A 155 17.74 -4.87 8.09
CA LEU A 155 18.44 -4.48 9.31
C LEU A 155 18.24 -5.53 10.41
N HIS A 156 19.29 -6.31 10.64
CA HIS A 156 19.35 -7.33 11.69
C HIS A 156 19.95 -6.73 12.97
N PRO A 157 19.25 -6.80 14.12
CA PRO A 157 19.79 -6.29 15.36
C PRO A 157 20.99 -7.11 15.86
N PRO A 158 21.94 -6.47 16.57
CA PRO A 158 21.86 -5.09 17.05
C PRO A 158 22.30 -4.04 16.02
N TYR A 159 23.14 -4.40 15.05
CA TYR A 159 23.90 -3.41 14.28
C TYR A 159 24.26 -3.85 12.84
N SER A 160 23.66 -4.93 12.33
CA SER A 160 24.03 -5.49 11.03
C SER A 160 23.06 -5.14 9.93
N LEU A 161 23.55 -4.50 8.86
CA LEU A 161 22.84 -4.35 7.59
C LEU A 161 23.26 -5.47 6.65
N ILE A 162 22.29 -6.15 6.05
CA ILE A 162 22.51 -7.21 5.06
C ILE A 162 21.76 -6.88 3.79
N ILE A 163 22.43 -6.99 2.65
CA ILE A 163 21.79 -6.96 1.33
C ILE A 163 21.63 -8.38 0.83
N TRP A 164 20.39 -8.77 0.59
CA TRP A 164 20.01 -10.10 0.12
C TRP A 164 19.67 -10.05 -1.37
N ASP A 165 20.10 -11.07 -2.10
CA ASP A 165 19.56 -11.37 -3.42
C ASP A 165 18.48 -12.46 -3.27
N THR A 166 17.25 -12.05 -3.58
CA THR A 166 16.06 -12.88 -3.40
C THR A 166 15.86 -13.92 -4.49
N ARG A 167 16.54 -13.82 -5.65
CA ARG A 167 16.47 -14.81 -6.73
C ARG A 167 17.35 -16.02 -6.43
N HIS A 168 18.54 -15.77 -5.90
CA HIS A 168 19.53 -16.82 -5.60
C HIS A 168 19.55 -17.23 -4.12
N ASN A 169 18.74 -16.58 -3.28
CA ASN A 169 18.63 -16.85 -1.84
C ASN A 169 19.97 -16.75 -1.09
N ASN A 170 20.80 -15.78 -1.46
CA ASN A 170 22.13 -15.56 -0.91
C ASN A 170 22.33 -14.11 -0.42
N LYS A 171 23.37 -13.91 0.41
CA LYS A 171 23.78 -12.58 0.88
C LYS A 171 24.75 -12.00 -0.13
N LEU A 172 24.49 -10.79 -0.64
CA LEU A 172 25.48 -10.05 -1.43
C LEU A 172 26.63 -9.61 -0.53
N TRP A 173 26.32 -8.96 0.59
CA TRP A 173 27.27 -8.63 1.64
C TRP A 173 26.55 -8.28 2.95
N LYS A 174 27.32 -8.28 4.04
CA LYS A 174 26.89 -7.92 5.40
C LYS A 174 27.86 -6.90 6.00
N LYS A 175 27.34 -5.78 6.50
CA LYS A 175 28.08 -4.76 7.25
C LYS A 175 27.61 -4.74 8.70
N SER A 176 28.56 -4.83 9.64
CA SER A 176 28.29 -4.64 11.07
C SER A 176 28.80 -3.27 11.50
N TYR A 177 27.90 -2.44 12.02
CA TYR A 177 28.21 -1.12 12.57
C TYR A 177 28.52 -1.22 14.07
N THR A 178 29.07 -0.15 14.66
CA THR A 178 29.46 -0.13 16.08
C THR A 178 28.30 0.20 17.02
N GLU A 179 27.27 0.88 16.51
CA GLU A 179 26.13 1.36 17.29
C GLU A 179 24.91 0.46 17.11
N ASN A 180 24.03 0.41 18.12
CA ASN A 180 22.77 -0.31 18.00
C ASN A 180 21.79 0.48 17.11
N LEU A 181 21.36 -0.15 16.01
CA LEU A 181 20.54 0.44 14.97
C LEU A 181 19.08 -0.01 15.13
N THR A 182 18.14 0.94 15.12
CA THR A 182 16.70 0.67 15.28
C THR A 182 15.91 0.85 13.99
N ALA A 183 16.35 1.73 13.09
CA ALA A 183 15.74 1.94 11.79
C ALA A 183 16.77 2.48 10.80
N PHE A 184 16.49 2.35 9.50
CA PHE A 184 17.25 3.03 8.45
C PHE A 184 16.32 3.57 7.37
N HIS A 185 16.78 4.55 6.62
CA HIS A 185 16.09 5.05 5.43
C HIS A 185 17.13 5.47 4.39
N PHE A 186 16.90 5.17 3.12
CA PHE A 186 17.70 5.70 2.00
C PHE A 186 17.30 7.13 1.68
N ASP A 187 18.23 7.95 1.22
CA ASP A 187 17.89 9.28 0.69
C ASP A 187 17.12 9.13 -0.64
N PRO A 188 15.90 9.69 -0.76
CA PRO A 188 15.08 9.62 -1.97
C PRO A 188 15.74 10.23 -3.21
N PHE A 189 16.66 11.19 -3.02
CA PHE A 189 17.34 11.91 -4.10
C PHE A 189 18.72 11.31 -4.42
N HIS A 190 19.40 10.74 -3.42
CA HIS A 190 20.74 10.19 -3.57
C HIS A 190 20.83 8.77 -3.02
N PHE A 191 20.78 7.76 -3.89
CA PHE A 191 20.78 6.36 -3.48
C PHE A 191 22.05 5.90 -2.71
N ASN A 192 23.15 6.65 -2.80
CA ASN A 192 24.40 6.36 -2.10
C ASN A 192 24.40 6.83 -0.63
N LYS A 193 23.41 7.63 -0.21
CA LYS A 193 23.29 8.16 1.14
C LYS A 193 22.18 7.43 1.90
N MET A 194 22.47 7.11 3.15
CA MET A 194 21.51 6.52 4.06
C MET A 194 21.71 7.04 5.49
N ALA A 195 20.62 7.08 6.25
CA ALA A 195 20.63 7.46 7.65
C ALA A 195 20.09 6.31 8.51
N PHE A 196 20.74 6.08 9.64
CA PHE A 196 20.29 5.14 10.66
C PHE A 196 19.89 5.86 11.94
N LEU A 197 18.83 5.36 12.55
CA LEU A 197 18.44 5.76 13.89
C LEU A 197 19.20 4.91 14.92
N CYS A 198 19.89 5.57 15.85
CA CYS A 198 20.62 4.95 16.95
C CYS A 198 20.11 5.49 18.30
N GLY A 199 20.52 4.88 19.40
CA GLY A 199 20.18 5.35 20.75
C GLY A 199 20.77 6.73 21.06
N GLY A 200 19.99 7.80 20.85
CA GLY A 200 20.39 9.19 21.14
C GLY A 200 21.22 9.87 20.05
N CYS A 201 21.41 9.24 18.89
CA CYS A 201 22.08 9.85 17.74
C CYS A 201 21.55 9.32 16.40
N VAL A 202 21.85 10.04 15.33
CA VAL A 202 21.65 9.61 13.95
C VAL A 202 23.01 9.29 13.34
N LEU A 203 23.09 8.19 12.62
CA LEU A 203 24.32 7.78 11.92
C LEU A 203 24.13 7.95 10.41
N PHE A 204 24.92 8.81 9.79
CA PHE A 204 24.90 9.03 8.34
C PHE A 204 25.97 8.20 7.64
N VAL A 205 25.59 7.48 6.60
CA VAL A 205 26.50 6.72 5.74
C VAL A 205 26.33 7.23 4.32
N GLU A 206 27.40 7.72 3.72
CA GLU A 206 27.40 8.38 2.40
C GLU A 206 28.14 7.56 1.33
N ASP A 207 28.73 6.42 1.70
CA ASP A 207 29.49 5.52 0.83
C ASP A 207 28.75 4.21 0.50
N PHE A 208 27.40 4.23 0.45
CA PHE A 208 26.63 3.05 0.08
C PHE A 208 26.80 2.71 -1.40
N SER A 209 27.09 1.43 -1.68
CA SER A 209 27.09 0.89 -3.04
C SER A 209 26.67 -0.57 -3.05
N LEU A 210 26.09 -1.03 -4.15
CA LEU A 210 25.65 -2.43 -4.29
C LEU A 210 26.83 -3.39 -4.39
N ASN A 211 27.85 -3.02 -5.16
CA ASN A 211 28.98 -3.89 -5.49
C ASN A 211 30.06 -3.94 -4.40
N LYS A 212 30.11 -2.93 -3.53
CA LYS A 212 31.11 -2.80 -2.48
C LYS A 212 30.45 -2.44 -1.15
N CYS A 213 30.71 -3.28 -0.15
CA CYS A 213 30.30 -3.01 1.22
C CYS A 213 30.85 -1.64 1.69
N PRO A 214 30.05 -0.82 2.39
CA PRO A 214 30.51 0.45 2.95
C PRO A 214 31.76 0.27 3.79
N SER A 215 32.75 1.13 3.55
CA SER A 215 34.04 1.09 4.25
C SER A 215 33.95 1.83 5.58
N SER A 216 33.26 2.97 5.60
CA SER A 216 33.07 3.79 6.77
C SER A 216 32.14 3.14 7.80
N ASN A 217 32.23 3.58 9.06
CA ASN A 217 31.22 3.27 10.08
C ASN A 217 30.16 4.38 10.18
N GLY A 218 30.15 5.33 9.24
CA GLY A 218 29.27 6.49 9.23
C GLY A 218 29.68 7.61 10.18
N ARG A 219 29.10 8.79 9.95
CA ARG A 219 29.24 10.02 10.72
C ARG A 219 28.13 10.10 11.77
N LYS A 220 28.47 10.29 13.04
CA LYS A 220 27.50 10.41 14.14
C LYS A 220 27.01 11.84 14.29
N PHE A 221 25.71 11.98 14.51
CA PHE A 221 25.05 13.26 14.69
C PHE A 221 24.16 13.20 15.94
N TYR A 222 24.50 13.97 16.98
CA TYR A 222 23.78 13.94 18.25
C TYR A 222 22.66 14.97 18.28
N VAL A 223 21.47 14.53 18.70
CA VAL A 223 20.28 15.37 18.85
C VAL A 223 19.95 15.45 20.33
N SER A 224 20.08 16.63 20.93
CA SER A 224 19.69 16.88 22.32
C SER A 224 18.19 17.15 22.39
N THR A 225 17.49 16.61 23.38
CA THR A 225 16.11 17.00 23.70
C THR A 225 16.13 17.90 24.94
N PRO A 226 15.39 19.02 25.02
CA PRO A 226 15.50 19.96 26.12
C PRO A 226 14.75 19.38 27.33
N ARG A 227 15.36 19.51 28.52
CA ARG A 227 14.80 19.01 29.78
C ARG A 227 13.39 19.57 30.03
N THR A 228 12.41 18.70 30.20
CA THR A 228 11.09 19.08 30.75
C THR A 228 11.06 18.86 32.26
N SER A 229 11.97 19.50 33.01
CA SER A 229 11.91 19.48 34.48
C SER A 229 10.88 20.50 35.01
N PRO A 230 10.02 20.14 35.98
CA PRO A 230 9.14 21.08 36.65
C PRO A 230 9.93 21.92 37.67
N GLY A 231 9.99 23.25 37.46
CA GLY A 231 10.18 24.29 38.48
C GLY A 231 11.50 24.36 39.25
N LYS A 232 12.33 25.36 38.93
CA LYS A 232 13.04 26.22 39.91
C LYS A 232 13.20 27.60 39.29
N VAL A 233 12.30 28.51 39.67
CA VAL A 233 12.42 29.94 39.37
C VAL A 233 13.50 30.49 40.30
N VAL A 234 14.65 30.88 39.75
CA VAL A 234 15.60 31.74 40.46
C VAL A 234 15.06 33.16 40.33
N ASN A 235 14.65 33.75 41.45
CA ASN A 235 14.21 35.13 41.54
C ASN A 235 15.39 36.07 41.31
N SER A 236 15.40 36.78 40.19
CA SER A 236 16.11 38.05 40.03
C SER A 236 15.17 39.03 39.34
N ILE A 237 14.65 39.98 40.13
CA ILE A 237 13.82 41.11 39.70
C ILE A 237 14.70 42.07 38.90
N PRO A 238 14.20 42.64 37.79
CA PRO A 238 14.00 44.07 37.79
C PRO A 238 12.58 44.47 37.38
N THR A 239 12.12 45.46 38.12
CA THR A 239 10.90 46.27 38.00
C THR A 239 10.83 47.04 36.68
N SER A 240 9.73 46.90 35.95
CA SER A 240 8.91 48.03 35.47
C SER A 240 7.64 47.55 34.75
N THR A 241 6.58 48.30 34.98
CA THR A 241 5.18 48.12 34.61
C THR A 241 4.89 48.46 33.15
N SER A 242 4.32 47.51 32.39
CA SER A 242 3.27 47.79 31.40
C SER A 242 2.48 46.51 31.10
N SER A 243 1.16 46.61 31.25
CA SER A 243 0.20 45.51 31.16
C SER A 243 -0.44 45.46 29.78
N THR A 244 0.01 44.56 28.89
CA THR A 244 -0.74 44.11 27.71
C THR A 244 -0.15 42.79 27.14
N SER A 245 -1.03 41.81 26.85
CA SER A 245 -0.82 40.55 26.06
C SER A 245 0.50 39.76 26.22
N ILE A 246 0.58 38.81 27.17
CA ILE A 246 1.81 38.05 27.50
C ILE A 246 1.72 36.51 27.24
N THR A 247 0.67 36.00 26.58
CA THR A 247 0.54 34.54 26.36
C THR A 247 1.26 34.01 25.11
N ASP A 248 1.28 34.76 24.00
CA ASP A 248 1.81 34.25 22.71
C ASP A 248 3.27 34.63 22.39
N GLU A 249 3.82 35.71 22.94
CA GLU A 249 5.26 36.01 22.78
C GLU A 249 6.17 34.96 23.47
N ARG A 250 5.64 34.25 24.47
CA ARG A 250 6.39 33.21 25.20
C ARG A 250 6.54 31.90 24.43
N THR A 251 5.72 31.61 23.42
CA THR A 251 5.80 30.36 22.64
C THR A 251 6.78 30.49 21.48
N SER A 252 6.73 31.58 20.70
CA SER A 252 7.61 31.83 19.56
C SER A 252 9.08 32.03 19.98
N THR A 253 9.33 32.77 21.07
CA THR A 253 10.67 32.95 21.66
C THR A 253 11.20 31.66 22.27
N ARG A 254 10.33 30.82 22.83
CA ARG A 254 10.68 29.49 23.35
C ARG A 254 10.95 28.47 22.25
N ILE A 255 10.25 28.51 21.12
CA ILE A 255 10.53 27.69 19.93
C ILE A 255 11.89 28.09 19.32
N ARG A 256 12.17 29.40 19.18
CA ARG A 256 13.46 29.91 18.70
C ARG A 256 14.63 29.61 19.66
N ARG A 257 14.39 29.56 20.98
CA ARG A 257 15.39 29.09 21.97
C ARG A 257 15.58 27.58 21.90
N LYS A 258 14.50 26.81 21.82
CA LYS A 258 14.52 25.35 21.61
C LYS A 258 15.29 24.94 20.36
N MET A 259 15.06 25.58 19.21
CA MET A 259 15.76 25.30 17.95
C MET A 259 17.30 25.44 18.05
N ARG A 260 17.81 26.25 19.00
CA ARG A 260 19.26 26.43 19.22
C ARG A 260 19.86 25.42 20.20
N GLU A 261 19.08 24.88 21.13
CA GLU A 261 19.55 23.95 22.18
C GLU A 261 19.39 22.47 21.79
N LEU A 262 18.71 22.17 20.68
CA LEU A 262 18.30 20.83 20.24
C LEU A 262 19.34 20.07 19.39
N VAL A 263 20.41 20.73 18.94
CA VAL A 263 21.42 20.14 18.06
C VAL A 263 22.81 20.36 18.64
N VAL A 264 23.45 19.27 19.08
CA VAL A 264 24.84 19.30 19.62
C VAL A 264 25.86 19.11 18.48
N GLY A 265 25.40 18.74 17.28
CA GLY A 265 26.26 18.48 16.14
C GLY A 265 27.05 17.18 16.31
N GLU A 266 28.34 17.20 15.96
CA GLU A 266 29.25 16.04 16.11
C GLU A 266 29.84 15.90 17.51
N GLY A 267 29.72 16.93 18.36
CA GLY A 267 30.26 16.92 19.71
C GLY A 267 29.51 15.92 20.59
N LYS A 268 30.23 14.97 21.21
CA LYS A 268 29.62 14.05 22.18
C LYS A 268 29.10 14.87 23.38
N PRO A 269 27.80 14.79 23.73
CA PRO A 269 27.28 15.51 24.90
C PRO A 269 28.00 15.03 26.19
N LYS A 270 28.13 15.92 27.17
CA LYS A 270 28.73 15.59 28.48
C LYS A 270 27.91 14.46 29.14
N SER A 271 28.60 13.52 29.78
CA SER A 271 28.05 12.21 30.21
C SER A 271 26.85 12.26 31.15
N GLU A 272 26.57 13.39 31.82
CA GLU A 272 25.41 13.56 32.71
C GLU A 272 24.09 13.86 31.97
N ASP A 273 24.12 14.27 30.70
CA ASP A 273 22.92 14.61 29.90
C ASP A 273 22.29 13.43 29.13
N VAL A 274 22.97 12.28 29.06
CA VAL A 274 22.58 11.15 28.19
C VAL A 274 21.42 10.32 28.77
N SER A 275 21.23 10.33 30.09
CA SER A 275 20.34 9.39 30.79
C SER A 275 18.83 9.72 30.71
N GLN A 276 18.42 10.80 30.02
CA GLN A 276 17.00 11.23 29.94
C GLN A 276 16.59 11.78 28.55
N LEU A 277 17.25 11.34 27.47
CA LEU A 277 16.82 11.72 26.11
C LEU A 277 15.49 11.05 25.76
N ALA A 278 14.55 11.82 25.20
CA ALA A 278 13.28 11.28 24.73
C ALA A 278 13.56 10.31 23.57
N GLU A 279 12.92 9.14 23.59
CA GLU A 279 13.07 8.15 22.53
C GLU A 279 12.49 8.68 21.22
N CYS A 280 13.30 8.71 20.16
CA CYS A 280 12.85 9.04 18.82
C CYS A 280 12.11 7.82 18.25
N LEU A 281 10.85 8.03 17.85
CA LEU A 281 9.95 6.96 17.41
C LEU A 281 10.21 6.55 15.96
N GLN A 282 10.59 7.50 15.10
CA GLN A 282 10.73 7.29 13.67
C GLN A 282 11.72 8.29 13.07
N LEU A 283 12.55 7.81 12.15
CA LEU A 283 13.46 8.58 11.30
C LEU A 283 13.06 8.40 9.83
N MET A 284 12.99 9.48 9.07
CA MET A 284 12.62 9.44 7.65
C MET A 284 13.20 10.64 6.90
N TYR A 285 13.72 10.42 5.70
CA TYR A 285 14.07 11.53 4.80
C TYR A 285 12.82 12.20 4.25
N HIS A 286 12.87 13.52 4.10
CA HIS A 286 11.80 14.25 3.42
C HIS A 286 11.73 13.82 1.96
N ARG A 287 10.54 13.46 1.47
CA ARG A 287 10.43 12.91 0.10
C ARG A 287 10.38 13.99 -0.98
N THR A 288 9.99 15.23 -0.66
CA THR A 288 9.91 16.33 -1.64
C THR A 288 11.03 17.34 -1.55
N VAL A 289 11.77 17.41 -0.43
CA VAL A 289 12.78 18.46 -0.19
C VAL A 289 14.10 17.80 0.09
N ARG A 290 15.10 18.07 -0.76
CA ARG A 290 16.44 17.48 -0.66
C ARG A 290 17.14 17.87 0.64
N ASP A 291 18.03 17.00 1.11
CA ASP A 291 18.88 17.20 2.28
C ASP A 291 18.10 17.54 3.57
N GLN A 292 16.83 17.10 3.69
CA GLN A 292 16.03 17.26 4.90
C GLN A 292 15.68 15.92 5.55
N LEU A 293 15.80 15.87 6.87
CA LEU A 293 15.52 14.70 7.69
C LEU A 293 14.43 15.03 8.72
N LEU A 294 13.46 14.13 8.85
CA LEU A 294 12.38 14.22 9.82
C LEU A 294 12.65 13.27 10.99
N LEU A 295 12.63 13.81 12.20
CA LEU A 295 12.71 13.04 13.45
C LEU A 295 11.40 13.18 14.22
N LEU A 296 10.73 12.06 14.45
CA LEU A 296 9.48 12.00 15.18
C LEU A 296 9.72 11.72 16.66
N TYR A 297 9.17 12.59 17.51
CA TYR A 297 9.00 12.35 18.94
C TYR A 297 7.51 12.31 19.27
N THR A 298 7.16 11.87 20.49
CA THR A 298 5.76 11.70 20.93
C THR A 298 4.90 12.96 20.81
N ARG A 299 5.50 14.17 20.86
CA ARG A 299 4.76 15.44 20.81
C ARG A 299 5.36 16.52 19.91
N GLU A 300 6.47 16.23 19.25
CA GLU A 300 7.12 17.17 18.35
C GLU A 300 7.76 16.44 17.18
N ILE A 301 7.79 17.08 16.02
CA ILE A 301 8.47 16.63 14.81
C ILE A 301 9.58 17.63 14.54
N LEU A 302 10.83 17.18 14.50
CA LEU A 302 11.97 18.01 14.14
C LEU A 302 12.27 17.86 12.66
N VAL A 303 12.39 18.99 11.96
CA VAL A 303 12.85 19.05 10.57
C VAL A 303 14.30 19.54 10.58
N LEU A 304 15.23 18.64 10.33
CA LEU A 304 16.67 18.90 10.26
C LEU A 304 17.09 19.13 8.82
N ASP A 305 17.90 20.15 8.57
CA ASP A 305 18.59 20.35 7.30
C ASP A 305 20.02 19.84 7.43
N LEU A 306 20.40 18.89 6.58
CA LEU A 306 21.69 18.18 6.61
C LEU A 306 22.84 19.02 6.05
N THR A 307 22.56 20.10 5.32
CA THR A 307 23.59 20.97 4.76
C THR A 307 24.16 21.93 5.79
N ILE A 308 23.28 22.56 6.56
CA ILE A 308 23.67 23.39 7.71
C ILE A 308 23.75 22.59 9.02
N ASN A 309 23.28 21.35 9.03
CA ASN A 309 23.23 20.49 10.22
C ASN A 309 22.50 21.16 11.40
N GLN A 310 21.36 21.82 11.13
CA GLN A 310 20.56 22.53 12.14
C GLN A 310 19.05 22.24 11.96
N THR A 311 18.26 22.44 13.03
CA THR A 311 16.79 22.37 12.94
C THR A 311 16.22 23.59 12.22
N VAL A 312 15.58 23.34 11.08
CA VAL A 312 14.90 24.38 10.27
C VAL A 312 13.47 24.60 10.75
N GLY A 313 12.76 23.54 11.11
CA GLY A 313 11.36 23.58 11.53
C GLY A 313 11.07 22.64 12.70
N ILE A 314 10.05 22.99 13.50
CA ILE A 314 9.50 22.14 14.55
C ILE A 314 7.98 22.19 14.43
N VAL A 315 7.34 21.03 14.30
CA VAL A 315 5.89 20.89 14.43
C VAL A 315 5.59 20.39 15.83
N VAL A 316 4.90 21.17 16.66
CA VAL A 316 4.59 20.81 18.05
C VAL A 316 3.08 20.65 18.19
N ILE A 317 2.64 19.59 18.86
CA ILE A 317 1.22 19.44 19.23
C ILE A 317 0.96 19.90 20.65
N ASP A 318 -0.23 20.46 20.86
CA ASP A 318 -0.66 20.90 22.18
C ASP A 318 -0.82 19.71 23.14
N ARG A 319 -0.62 19.96 24.44
CA ARG A 319 -0.69 18.94 25.50
C ARG A 319 -2.07 18.30 25.62
N ALA A 320 -3.13 18.99 25.20
CA ALA A 320 -4.49 18.48 25.19
C ALA A 320 -4.72 17.43 24.08
N MET A 321 -3.88 17.39 23.06
CA MET A 321 -3.99 16.44 21.95
C MET A 321 -3.29 15.11 22.27
N SER A 322 -3.78 14.04 21.64
CA SER A 322 -3.13 12.74 21.70
C SER A 322 -1.75 12.76 21.03
N PRO A 323 -0.73 12.08 21.61
CA PRO A 323 0.62 12.06 21.07
C PRO A 323 0.69 11.42 19.67
N PHE A 324 1.75 11.76 18.95
CA PHE A 324 2.05 11.15 17.66
C PHE A 324 2.49 9.69 17.81
N SER A 325 2.08 8.87 16.85
CA SER A 325 2.47 7.47 16.73
C SER A 325 3.29 7.19 15.47
N GLN A 326 3.07 7.94 14.38
CA GLN A 326 3.73 7.76 13.08
C GLN A 326 3.63 9.03 12.24
N VAL A 327 4.62 9.30 11.39
CA VAL A 327 4.62 10.38 10.38
C VAL A 327 4.91 9.80 8.99
N LEU A 328 4.22 10.33 7.97
CA LEU A 328 4.42 10.00 6.55
C LEU A 328 4.64 11.30 5.76
N SER A 329 5.65 11.31 4.90
CA SER A 329 5.97 12.42 4.00
C SER A 329 5.53 12.04 2.59
N CYS A 330 4.76 12.92 1.96
CA CYS A 330 4.33 12.77 0.58
C CYS A 330 5.48 13.03 -0.40
N TRP A 331 5.47 12.39 -1.56
CA TRP A 331 6.44 12.61 -2.63
C TRP A 331 5.94 13.63 -3.66
N GLN A 332 4.64 13.80 -3.87
CA GLN A 332 4.13 14.75 -4.88
C GLN A 332 4.13 16.21 -4.38
N ARG A 333 3.84 16.39 -3.09
CA ARG A 333 3.71 17.70 -2.43
C ARG A 333 4.30 17.69 -1.02
N ASP A 334 4.76 18.86 -0.56
CA ASP A 334 5.30 19.08 0.79
C ASP A 334 4.18 19.06 1.85
N VAL A 335 3.68 17.84 2.11
CA VAL A 335 2.60 17.52 3.04
C VAL A 335 3.04 16.39 3.95
N LEU A 336 2.79 16.56 5.26
CA LEU A 336 3.06 15.55 6.27
C LEU A 336 1.76 15.02 6.86
N PHE A 337 1.52 13.72 6.74
CA PHE A 337 0.41 13.04 7.42
C PHE A 337 0.91 12.43 8.74
N CYS A 338 0.22 12.73 9.84
CA CYS A 338 0.60 12.26 11.16
C CYS A 338 -0.54 11.43 11.77
N LEU A 339 -0.21 10.22 12.23
CA LEU A 339 -1.13 9.36 12.98
C LEU A 339 -0.96 9.63 14.47
N HIS A 340 -2.07 9.83 15.18
CA HIS A 340 -2.06 9.97 16.62
C HIS A 340 -2.45 8.66 17.33
N GLU A 341 -2.04 8.49 18.59
CA GLU A 341 -2.43 7.32 19.40
C GLU A 341 -3.95 7.17 19.60
N SER A 342 -4.71 8.27 19.45
CA SER A 342 -6.17 8.25 19.49
C SER A 342 -6.83 7.71 18.22
N GLY A 343 -6.07 7.47 17.14
CA GLY A 343 -6.58 7.07 15.83
C GLY A 343 -7.08 8.20 14.94
N SER A 344 -6.95 9.46 15.37
CA SER A 344 -7.08 10.60 14.47
C SER A 344 -5.84 10.71 13.56
N VAL A 345 -6.04 11.32 12.39
CA VAL A 345 -4.95 11.62 11.45
C VAL A 345 -4.94 13.13 11.21
N SER A 346 -3.78 13.78 11.32
CA SER A 346 -3.61 15.18 10.94
C SER A 346 -2.80 15.31 9.65
N ALA A 347 -3.04 16.37 8.89
CA ALA A 347 -2.23 16.77 7.75
C ALA A 347 -1.63 18.15 8.00
N HIS A 348 -0.31 18.26 7.85
CA HIS A 348 0.46 19.50 8.04
C HIS A 348 1.05 19.95 6.71
N PHE A 349 0.90 21.24 6.41
CA PHE A 349 1.37 21.87 5.17
C PHE A 349 2.43 22.92 5.47
N ARG A 350 3.48 22.98 4.65
CA ARG A 350 4.53 23.99 4.82
C ARG A 350 4.06 25.39 4.36
N ARG A 351 4.26 26.41 5.20
CA ARG A 351 4.04 27.84 4.85
C ARG A 351 5.34 28.46 4.31
N ARG A 352 5.24 29.39 3.35
CA ARG A 352 6.35 30.28 2.99
C ARG A 352 6.55 31.30 4.12
N LEU A 353 7.78 31.50 4.56
CA LEU A 353 8.15 32.60 5.45
C LEU A 353 8.08 33.90 4.63
N LEU A 354 6.99 34.67 4.75
CA LEU A 354 7.02 36.05 4.28
C LEU A 354 7.97 36.84 5.19
N PRO A 355 8.83 37.72 4.65
CA PRO A 355 9.81 38.48 5.43
C PRO A 355 9.22 39.45 6.48
N VAL A 356 7.90 39.67 6.50
CA VAL A 356 7.25 40.63 7.39
C VAL A 356 6.05 39.98 8.11
N PRO A 357 6.06 39.83 9.44
CA PRO A 357 4.89 39.41 10.19
C PRO A 357 3.93 40.61 10.32
N THR A 358 2.94 40.69 9.43
CA THR A 358 1.81 41.60 9.63
C THR A 358 0.79 40.94 10.56
N SER A 359 0.79 41.38 11.83
CA SER A 359 -0.14 41.06 12.93
C SER A 359 -0.12 39.63 13.51
N PRO A 360 -0.08 39.48 14.85
CA PRO A 360 0.02 38.19 15.56
C PRO A 360 -1.31 37.42 15.73
N GLU A 361 -2.46 37.95 15.27
CA GLU A 361 -3.78 37.32 15.51
C GLU A 361 -4.16 36.21 14.50
N ASN A 362 -3.37 35.99 13.44
CA ASN A 362 -3.70 35.07 12.34
C ASN A 362 -2.89 33.75 12.32
N ASP A 363 -2.17 33.42 13.39
CA ASP A 363 -1.23 32.27 13.47
C ASP A 363 -1.88 30.93 13.85
N LYS A 364 -3.08 30.63 13.36
CA LYS A 364 -3.59 29.24 13.39
C LYS A 364 -2.90 28.46 12.27
N GLU A 365 -1.95 27.60 12.66
CA GLU A 365 -1.29 26.59 11.82
C GLU A 365 -2.28 25.96 10.81
N ASN A 366 -1.88 25.83 9.53
CA ASN A 366 -2.66 25.13 8.49
C ASN A 366 -2.62 23.62 8.74
N THR A 367 -3.15 23.21 9.88
CA THR A 367 -3.25 21.83 10.33
C THR A 367 -4.70 21.40 10.18
N TRP A 368 -4.91 20.34 9.40
CA TRP A 368 -6.24 19.76 9.23
C TRP A 368 -6.32 18.45 9.99
N HIS A 369 -7.32 18.33 10.84
CA HIS A 369 -7.57 17.11 11.61
C HIS A 369 -8.69 16.31 10.96
N GLY A 370 -8.42 15.02 10.70
CA GLY A 370 -9.45 14.05 10.40
C GLY A 370 -10.28 13.73 11.65
N GLU A 371 -11.48 13.20 11.44
CA GLU A 371 -12.38 12.86 12.53
C GLU A 371 -11.78 11.82 13.49
N HIS A 372 -12.08 12.00 14.77
CA HIS A 372 -11.75 11.04 15.82
C HIS A 372 -12.64 9.80 15.69
N LEU A 373 -12.01 8.63 15.61
CA LEU A 373 -12.73 7.38 15.78
C LEU A 373 -12.96 7.16 17.27
N ARG A 374 -14.21 6.86 17.68
CA ARG A 374 -14.49 6.38 19.04
C ARG A 374 -13.95 4.95 19.15
N LEU A 375 -12.72 4.82 19.63
CA LEU A 375 -12.02 3.54 19.75
C LEU A 375 -12.24 2.93 21.14
N ASN A 376 -12.48 1.63 21.16
CA ASN A 376 -12.49 0.84 22.39
C ASN A 376 -11.05 0.53 22.80
N LYS A 377 -10.83 0.13 24.06
CA LYS A 377 -9.46 -0.17 24.58
C LYS A 377 -8.69 -1.20 23.74
N GLN A 378 -9.38 -2.11 23.05
CA GLN A 378 -8.80 -3.15 22.19
C GLN A 378 -8.60 -2.72 20.73
N SER A 379 -9.18 -1.60 20.28
CA SER A 379 -9.12 -1.14 18.89
C SER A 379 -8.16 0.03 18.73
N ARG A 380 -6.89 -0.11 19.15
CA ARG A 380 -5.87 0.94 18.97
C ARG A 380 -5.34 0.95 17.53
N PRO A 381 -4.94 2.09 16.97
CA PRO A 381 -4.30 2.12 15.65
C PRO A 381 -2.92 1.46 15.71
N ILE A 382 -2.65 0.55 14.78
CA ILE A 382 -1.36 -0.16 14.66
C ILE A 382 -0.42 0.56 13.68
N GLY A 383 -0.97 1.13 12.62
CA GLY A 383 -0.22 1.90 11.62
C GLY A 383 -1.11 2.56 10.58
N LEU A 384 -0.53 3.52 9.86
CA LEU A 384 -1.10 4.25 8.74
C LEU A 384 -0.18 4.10 7.52
N THR A 385 -0.77 4.03 6.32
CA THR A 385 -0.04 4.09 5.04
C THR A 385 -0.85 4.87 4.00
N LEU A 386 -0.19 5.37 2.96
CA LEU A 386 -0.77 6.15 1.87
C LEU A 386 -0.75 5.35 0.58
N ASP A 387 -1.73 5.58 -0.29
CA ASP A 387 -1.65 5.14 -1.69
C ASP A 387 -0.51 5.89 -2.39
N PRO A 388 0.55 5.21 -2.87
CA PRO A 388 1.70 5.89 -3.46
C PRO A 388 1.39 6.55 -4.80
N VAL A 389 0.33 6.16 -5.52
CA VAL A 389 0.00 6.74 -6.83
C VAL A 389 -0.76 8.05 -6.69
N SER A 390 -1.83 8.08 -5.88
CA SER A 390 -2.65 9.30 -5.72
C SER A 390 -2.22 10.18 -4.54
N GLU A 391 -1.60 9.62 -3.50
CA GLU A 391 -1.37 10.24 -2.18
C GLU A 391 -2.62 10.88 -1.54
N LYS A 392 -3.81 10.61 -2.10
CA LYS A 392 -5.11 11.13 -1.68
C LYS A 392 -5.82 10.14 -0.76
N GLN A 393 -5.56 8.85 -0.92
CA GLN A 393 -6.13 7.77 -0.12
C GLN A 393 -5.15 7.26 0.92
N MET A 394 -5.68 6.82 2.06
CA MET A 394 -4.91 6.33 3.19
C MET A 394 -5.61 5.10 3.78
N ALA A 395 -4.84 4.16 4.30
CA ALA A 395 -5.35 3.00 5.02
C ALA A 395 -4.76 2.93 6.42
N MET A 396 -5.62 2.67 7.41
CA MET A 396 -5.25 2.53 8.81
C MET A 396 -5.72 1.18 9.35
N VAL A 397 -4.81 0.43 9.97
CA VAL A 397 -5.12 -0.87 10.57
C VAL A 397 -5.32 -0.71 12.07
N LEU A 398 -6.39 -1.29 12.61
CA LEU A 398 -6.71 -1.30 14.04
C LEU A 398 -6.32 -2.64 14.69
N GLY A 399 -6.08 -2.62 16.00
CA GLY A 399 -5.68 -3.82 16.78
C GLY A 399 -6.74 -4.93 16.82
N ASP A 400 -8.01 -4.61 16.55
CA ASP A 400 -9.07 -5.61 16.41
C ASP A 400 -9.13 -6.22 15.00
N GLY A 401 -8.19 -5.88 14.11
CA GLY A 401 -8.08 -6.38 12.74
C GLY A 401 -8.84 -5.56 11.71
N ARG A 402 -9.69 -4.61 12.11
CA ARG A 402 -10.42 -3.77 11.15
C ARG A 402 -9.47 -2.84 10.40
N VAL A 403 -9.79 -2.60 9.13
CA VAL A 403 -9.03 -1.67 8.27
C VAL A 403 -9.93 -0.52 7.86
N VAL A 404 -9.51 0.70 8.18
CA VAL A 404 -10.22 1.94 7.89
C VAL A 404 -9.54 2.64 6.72
N PHE A 405 -10.29 2.87 5.64
CA PHE A 405 -9.85 3.67 4.51
C PHE A 405 -10.34 5.10 4.67
N LYS A 406 -9.42 6.05 4.47
CA LYS A 406 -9.67 7.49 4.54
C LYS A 406 -9.22 8.16 3.25
N GLN A 407 -9.90 9.22 2.85
CA GLN A 407 -9.54 10.00 1.66
C GLN A 407 -9.53 11.50 1.98
N VAL A 408 -8.54 12.19 1.44
CA VAL A 408 -8.46 13.65 1.46
C VAL A 408 -9.38 14.20 0.39
N THR A 409 -10.28 15.10 0.79
CA THR A 409 -11.25 15.74 -0.11
C THR A 409 -11.22 17.25 0.07
N ALA A 410 -11.48 17.95 -1.02
CA ALA A 410 -11.48 19.39 -1.14
C ALA A 410 -12.93 19.90 -1.20
N TYR A 411 -13.28 20.93 -0.42
CA TYR A 411 -14.57 21.63 -0.52
C TYR A 411 -14.37 23.12 -0.77
N PRO A 412 -15.16 23.73 -1.65
CA PRO A 412 -15.18 25.18 -1.81
C PRO A 412 -15.74 25.84 -0.55
N THR A 413 -15.15 26.97 -0.17
CA THR A 413 -15.62 27.74 0.99
C THR A 413 -16.60 28.82 0.54
N PRO A 414 -17.88 28.80 0.95
CA PRO A 414 -18.81 29.88 0.65
C PRO A 414 -18.56 31.07 1.61
N GLY A 415 -17.92 32.14 1.13
CA GLY A 415 -17.83 33.41 1.87
C GLY A 415 -16.50 34.18 1.75
N ARG A 416 -16.57 35.51 1.81
CA ARG A 416 -15.47 36.49 1.60
C ARG A 416 -14.48 36.64 2.77
N GLN A 417 -14.60 35.85 3.84
CA GLN A 417 -13.72 35.95 5.02
C GLN A 417 -13.24 34.57 5.43
N ALA A 418 -12.16 34.11 4.80
CA ALA A 418 -11.41 32.95 5.25
C ALA A 418 -9.91 33.23 5.09
N ILE A 419 -9.18 32.96 6.18
CA ILE A 419 -7.74 33.17 6.42
C ILE A 419 -6.89 32.53 5.31
N SER A 420 -5.68 33.08 5.05
CA SER A 420 -4.78 32.71 3.95
C SER A 420 -4.39 31.21 3.95
N THR A 421 -5.12 30.37 3.21
CA THR A 421 -4.73 28.98 2.96
C THR A 421 -3.97 28.88 1.61
N PRO A 422 -2.88 28.10 1.52
CA PRO A 422 -2.11 27.87 0.29
C PRO A 422 -2.85 26.99 -0.75
N LEU A 423 -4.16 26.82 -0.59
CA LEU A 423 -4.97 25.80 -1.24
C LEU A 423 -5.88 26.44 -2.29
N PHE A 424 -5.45 26.37 -3.56
CA PHE A 424 -6.25 26.76 -4.71
C PHE A 424 -6.47 25.55 -5.61
N THR A 425 -7.71 25.08 -5.74
CA THR A 425 -8.05 24.14 -6.81
C THR A 425 -8.14 24.89 -8.14
N PRO A 426 -7.52 24.40 -9.22
CA PRO A 426 -7.98 24.79 -10.56
C PRO A 426 -9.42 24.29 -10.71
N GLY A 427 -10.36 25.11 -11.14
CA GLY A 427 -11.72 24.73 -11.58
C GLY A 427 -12.52 23.76 -10.69
N ALA A 428 -13.34 24.31 -9.78
CA ALA A 428 -14.62 23.68 -9.45
C ALA A 428 -15.65 24.11 -10.53
N PRO A 429 -16.61 23.27 -10.93
CA PRO A 429 -17.65 23.68 -11.86
C PRO A 429 -18.43 24.84 -11.24
N SER A 430 -18.45 25.97 -11.94
CA SER A 430 -19.29 27.11 -11.57
C SER A 430 -20.74 26.64 -11.45
N ALA A 431 -21.38 26.91 -10.32
CA ALA A 431 -22.84 26.88 -10.25
C ALA A 431 -23.41 27.70 -11.42
N PRO A 432 -24.55 27.29 -12.04
CA PRO A 432 -25.08 27.99 -13.19
C PRO A 432 -25.49 29.42 -12.79
N SER A 433 -24.66 30.40 -13.15
CA SER A 433 -25.01 31.81 -12.99
C SER A 433 -26.05 32.18 -14.04
N GLN A 434 -27.28 32.41 -13.60
CA GLN A 434 -28.29 33.07 -14.40
C GLN A 434 -27.85 34.52 -14.70
N GLY A 435 -27.68 34.87 -15.97
CA GLY A 435 -27.51 36.26 -16.41
C GLY A 435 -26.68 36.37 -17.69
N PRO A 436 -27.18 37.05 -18.74
CA PRO A 436 -26.39 37.35 -19.93
C PRO A 436 -25.55 38.61 -19.69
N HIS A 437 -24.40 38.69 -20.37
CA HIS A 437 -23.48 39.84 -20.51
C HIS A 437 -22.36 39.97 -19.46
N SER A 438 -21.17 39.47 -19.82
CA SER A 438 -19.98 40.29 -20.17
C SER A 438 -18.72 39.41 -20.15
N GLY A 439 -17.97 39.46 -21.25
CA GLY A 439 -16.80 38.62 -21.48
C GLY A 439 -15.63 39.00 -20.59
N LEU A 440 -15.13 38.02 -19.82
CA LEU A 440 -13.79 37.97 -19.27
C LEU A 440 -13.30 36.54 -19.47
N ASN A 441 -12.34 36.36 -20.38
CA ASN A 441 -11.69 35.08 -20.63
C ASN A 441 -10.98 34.60 -19.36
N ILE A 442 -11.54 33.57 -18.72
CA ILE A 442 -10.95 32.86 -17.59
C ILE A 442 -9.91 31.90 -18.15
N ALA A 443 -8.63 32.16 -17.86
CA ALA A 443 -7.54 31.23 -18.11
C ALA A 443 -7.60 30.10 -17.07
N ASP A 444 -8.56 29.19 -17.27
CA ASP A 444 -8.55 27.85 -16.66
C ASP A 444 -7.39 27.01 -17.26
N ASN A 445 -7.16 25.81 -16.75
CA ASN A 445 -6.09 24.88 -17.17
C ASN A 445 -6.11 24.54 -18.68
N HIS A 446 -5.70 25.46 -19.54
CA HIS A 446 -5.77 25.30 -20.99
C HIS A 446 -4.44 24.75 -21.53
N PHE A 447 -4.36 23.43 -21.69
CA PHE A 447 -3.42 22.82 -22.62
C PHE A 447 -4.00 22.95 -24.03
N SER A 448 -3.51 23.92 -24.81
CA SER A 448 -3.83 24.02 -26.24
C SER A 448 -2.74 23.29 -27.02
N LEU A 449 -3.06 22.10 -27.53
CA LEU A 449 -2.19 21.38 -28.46
C LEU A 449 -2.21 22.16 -29.78
N ALA A 450 -1.08 22.73 -30.21
CA ALA A 450 -0.98 23.53 -31.45
C ALA A 450 -1.29 22.74 -32.74
N SER A 451 -1.67 21.46 -32.65
CA SER A 451 -2.02 20.59 -33.77
C SER A 451 -3.38 19.87 -33.63
N ALA A 452 -4.18 20.16 -32.60
CA ALA A 452 -5.56 19.67 -32.56
C ALA A 452 -6.44 20.53 -33.50
N PRO A 453 -7.33 19.94 -34.31
CA PRO A 453 -8.30 20.71 -35.09
C PRO A 453 -9.05 21.66 -34.14
N ALA A 454 -9.19 22.91 -34.55
CA ALA A 454 -9.68 24.01 -33.72
C ALA A 454 -10.87 23.59 -32.83
N GLY A 455 -10.67 23.57 -31.51
CA GLY A 455 -11.75 23.47 -30.53
C GLY A 455 -11.72 22.33 -29.50
N VAL A 456 -10.78 21.37 -29.54
CA VAL A 456 -10.73 20.30 -28.52
C VAL A 456 -9.80 20.68 -27.37
N HIS A 457 -10.38 21.30 -26.32
CA HIS A 457 -9.73 21.54 -25.04
C HIS A 457 -9.64 20.23 -24.25
N ILE A 458 -8.44 19.69 -24.05
CA ILE A 458 -8.27 18.45 -23.27
C ILE A 458 -7.84 18.81 -21.85
N ASN A 459 -8.78 18.75 -20.91
CA ASN A 459 -8.49 18.94 -19.49
C ASN A 459 -7.88 17.67 -18.90
N MET A 460 -6.67 17.75 -18.33
CA MET A 460 -6.09 16.65 -17.57
C MET A 460 -6.95 16.31 -16.35
N PRO A 461 -7.31 15.03 -16.13
CA PRO A 461 -8.13 14.60 -15.01
C PRO A 461 -7.37 14.75 -13.69
N LYS A 462 -8.04 15.32 -12.68
CA LYS A 462 -7.47 15.60 -11.35
C LYS A 462 -7.64 14.40 -10.41
N THR A 463 -6.61 13.59 -10.28
CA THR A 463 -6.69 12.29 -9.57
C THR A 463 -5.80 12.22 -8.33
N SER A 464 -4.84 13.12 -8.21
CA SER A 464 -3.77 13.06 -7.22
C SER A 464 -3.85 14.19 -6.18
N LEU A 465 -3.07 14.07 -5.11
CA LEU A 465 -2.89 15.13 -4.13
C LEU A 465 -2.24 16.38 -4.77
N ALA A 466 -1.35 16.19 -5.74
CA ALA A 466 -0.74 17.28 -6.50
C ALA A 466 -1.73 18.15 -7.28
N ASP A 467 -2.89 17.60 -7.64
CA ASP A 467 -3.97 18.32 -8.32
C ASP A 467 -4.82 19.16 -7.35
N MET A 468 -4.84 18.76 -6.07
CA MET A 468 -5.62 19.42 -5.01
C MET A 468 -4.82 20.52 -4.31
N VAL A 469 -3.49 20.39 -4.27
CA VAL A 469 -2.58 21.25 -3.51
C VAL A 469 -1.53 21.81 -4.47
N LYS A 470 -1.40 23.13 -4.56
CA LYS A 470 -0.34 23.76 -5.37
C LYS A 470 1.05 23.58 -4.72
N PRO A 471 2.15 23.62 -5.50
CA PRO A 471 3.50 23.70 -4.95
C PRO A 471 3.63 24.92 -4.03
N ALA A 472 4.36 24.77 -2.91
CA ALA A 472 4.52 25.84 -1.91
C ALA A 472 5.13 27.13 -2.48
N TRP A 473 5.93 27.04 -3.54
CA TRP A 473 6.59 28.17 -4.18
C TRP A 473 5.71 28.88 -5.24
N ALA A 474 4.68 28.21 -5.77
CA ALA A 474 3.78 28.77 -6.78
C ALA A 474 2.80 29.81 -6.21
N LEU A 475 2.90 30.10 -4.90
CA LEU A 475 2.12 31.09 -4.16
C LEU A 475 2.77 32.50 -4.17
N ALA A 476 3.66 32.79 -5.11
CA ALA A 476 4.36 34.08 -5.18
C ALA A 476 3.46 35.24 -5.64
N ASP A 477 3.69 36.42 -5.05
CA ASP A 477 2.80 37.61 -4.99
C ASP A 477 2.44 38.32 -6.32
N ASN A 478 2.89 37.83 -7.48
CA ASN A 478 2.70 38.54 -8.78
C ASN A 478 1.85 37.79 -9.80
N VAL A 479 1.31 36.61 -9.47
CA VAL A 479 0.32 35.95 -10.32
C VAL A 479 -1.07 36.41 -9.86
N LYS A 480 -1.80 37.14 -10.71
CA LYS A 480 -3.22 37.48 -10.47
C LYS A 480 -3.92 36.23 -9.90
N GLU A 481 -4.53 36.37 -8.72
CA GLU A 481 -5.19 35.28 -7.98
C GLU A 481 -6.29 34.62 -8.85
N ILE A 482 -5.94 33.61 -9.63
CA ILE A 482 -6.89 32.82 -10.44
C ILE A 482 -7.10 31.49 -9.71
N GLY A 483 -8.19 31.39 -8.94
CA GLY A 483 -8.62 30.17 -8.25
C GLY A 483 -9.51 30.39 -7.03
N HIS A 484 -10.30 29.38 -6.66
CA HIS A 484 -11.15 29.40 -5.46
C HIS A 484 -10.39 28.84 -4.24
N ARG A 485 -10.57 29.44 -3.06
CA ARG A 485 -10.00 28.93 -1.80
C ARG A 485 -10.75 27.68 -1.34
N VAL A 486 -9.98 26.62 -1.06
CA VAL A 486 -10.51 25.30 -0.71
C VAL A 486 -10.09 24.86 0.68
N ASN A 487 -11.02 24.26 1.41
CA ASN A 487 -10.76 23.57 2.67
C ASN A 487 -10.55 22.07 2.42
N LEU A 488 -9.57 21.46 3.07
CA LEU A 488 -9.35 20.01 3.03
C LEU A 488 -9.95 19.36 4.28
N ARG A 489 -10.61 18.20 4.15
CA ARG A 489 -10.81 17.29 5.28
C ARG A 489 -10.52 15.87 4.85
N ILE A 490 -10.25 15.08 5.86
CA ILE A 490 -9.95 13.66 5.77
C ILE A 490 -11.22 12.93 6.17
N LEU A 491 -11.87 12.27 5.21
CA LEU A 491 -13.13 11.56 5.39
C LEU A 491 -12.90 10.04 5.37
N MET A 492 -13.66 9.29 6.17
CA MET A 492 -13.68 7.83 6.08
C MET A 492 -14.47 7.40 4.83
N THR A 493 -13.84 6.63 3.94
CA THR A 493 -14.44 6.16 2.68
C THR A 493 -14.78 4.68 2.69
N GLY A 494 -14.14 3.89 3.55
CA GLY A 494 -14.38 2.45 3.62
C GLY A 494 -13.97 1.85 4.96
N LEU A 495 -14.61 0.74 5.33
CA LEU A 495 -14.29 -0.05 6.52
C LEU A 495 -14.33 -1.54 6.15
N MET A 496 -13.20 -2.21 6.28
CA MET A 496 -13.13 -3.66 6.18
C MET A 496 -13.34 -4.27 7.57
N PRO A 497 -14.39 -5.09 7.78
CA PRO A 497 -14.62 -5.76 9.07
C PRO A 497 -13.58 -6.86 9.30
N ALA A 498 -13.41 -7.24 10.56
CA ALA A 498 -12.51 -8.31 10.97
C ALA A 498 -13.16 -9.23 11.99
N MET A 499 -12.53 -10.37 12.23
CA MET A 499 -12.96 -11.27 13.29
C MET A 499 -12.75 -10.64 14.68
N SER A 500 -13.73 -10.78 15.56
CA SER A 500 -13.60 -10.36 16.96
C SER A 500 -12.69 -11.35 17.75
N PRO A 501 -12.36 -11.12 19.03
CA PRO A 501 -11.45 -11.96 19.84
C PRO A 501 -11.73 -13.47 19.74
N PRO A 502 -10.75 -14.35 20.02
CA PRO A 502 -10.67 -15.68 19.43
C PRO A 502 -11.96 -16.50 19.57
N PRO A 503 -12.41 -17.13 18.47
CA PRO A 503 -13.64 -17.91 18.48
C PRO A 503 -13.49 -19.09 19.43
N LEU A 504 -14.48 -19.28 20.30
CA LEU A 504 -14.53 -20.38 21.26
C LEU A 504 -15.21 -21.61 20.67
N VAL A 505 -16.20 -21.38 19.82
CA VAL A 505 -17.03 -22.43 19.23
C VAL A 505 -17.36 -22.05 17.80
N ILE A 506 -17.33 -23.04 16.92
CA ILE A 506 -17.73 -22.88 15.52
C ILE A 506 -18.75 -23.93 15.13
N ARG A 507 -19.68 -23.52 14.26
CA ARG A 507 -20.70 -24.42 13.72
C ARG A 507 -21.05 -24.09 12.28
N MET A 508 -20.87 -25.07 11.40
CA MET A 508 -21.26 -24.95 9.99
C MET A 508 -22.78 -25.08 9.84
N CYS A 509 -23.34 -24.34 8.89
CA CYS A 509 -24.74 -24.45 8.50
C CYS A 509 -25.08 -25.88 8.04
N PRO A 510 -26.36 -26.28 8.08
CA PRO A 510 -26.78 -27.59 7.60
C PRO A 510 -26.26 -27.88 6.19
N PRO A 511 -25.77 -29.09 5.88
CA PRO A 511 -25.04 -29.36 4.64
C PRO A 511 -25.88 -29.18 3.38
N LEU A 512 -25.19 -29.03 2.26
CA LEU A 512 -25.81 -29.02 0.93
C LEU A 512 -26.51 -30.35 0.64
N THR A 513 -27.74 -30.26 0.14
CA THR A 513 -28.61 -31.37 -0.27
C THR A 513 -29.32 -31.00 -1.58
N THR A 514 -29.90 -32.00 -2.26
CA THR A 514 -30.71 -31.76 -3.48
C THR A 514 -31.91 -30.84 -3.22
N ARG A 515 -32.41 -30.76 -1.99
CA ARG A 515 -33.58 -29.94 -1.63
C ARG A 515 -33.24 -28.47 -1.38
N ASN A 516 -32.01 -28.16 -0.94
CA ASN A 516 -31.62 -26.79 -0.56
C ASN A 516 -30.60 -26.16 -1.52
N ILE A 517 -30.20 -26.85 -2.59
CA ILE A 517 -29.16 -26.42 -3.55
C ILE A 517 -29.38 -25.02 -4.12
N GLN A 518 -30.63 -24.59 -4.31
CA GLN A 518 -30.96 -23.27 -4.87
C GLN A 518 -30.76 -22.11 -3.88
N GLN A 519 -30.76 -22.39 -2.57
CA GLN A 519 -30.68 -21.38 -1.50
C GLN A 519 -29.44 -21.54 -0.62
N TYR A 520 -28.61 -22.55 -0.92
CA TYR A 520 -27.48 -22.92 -0.09
C TYR A 520 -26.35 -21.91 -0.20
N VAL A 521 -25.92 -21.40 0.95
CA VAL A 521 -24.71 -20.60 1.10
C VAL A 521 -23.90 -21.21 2.25
N PRO A 522 -22.59 -21.47 2.07
CA PRO A 522 -21.75 -22.10 3.08
C PRO A 522 -21.44 -21.13 4.22
N ARG A 523 -22.39 -20.99 5.16
CA ARG A 523 -22.27 -20.10 6.33
C ARG A 523 -21.74 -20.84 7.56
N LEU A 524 -20.79 -20.23 8.24
CA LEU A 524 -20.23 -20.67 9.51
C LEU A 524 -20.56 -19.65 10.60
N ALA A 525 -21.16 -20.09 11.69
CA ALA A 525 -21.35 -19.27 12.88
C ALA A 525 -20.20 -19.51 13.86
N ALA A 526 -19.61 -18.44 14.39
CA ALA A 526 -18.55 -18.46 15.37
C ALA A 526 -18.96 -17.66 16.61
N GLY A 527 -18.95 -18.29 17.78
CA GLY A 527 -19.22 -17.65 19.06
C GLY A 527 -17.93 -17.22 19.75
N THR A 528 -17.88 -16.02 20.29
CA THR A 528 -16.66 -15.45 20.88
C THR A 528 -16.72 -15.30 22.40
N GLN A 529 -15.57 -15.05 23.01
CA GLN A 529 -15.45 -14.80 24.45
C GLN A 529 -16.19 -13.54 24.91
N SER A 530 -16.45 -12.58 24.02
CA SER A 530 -17.18 -11.34 24.34
C SER A 530 -18.70 -11.47 24.26
N GLY A 531 -19.24 -12.68 24.02
CA GLY A 531 -20.68 -12.89 23.89
C GLY A 531 -21.25 -12.52 22.52
N VAL A 532 -20.37 -12.33 21.53
CA VAL A 532 -20.75 -12.00 20.15
C VAL A 532 -20.81 -13.29 19.32
N VAL A 533 -21.79 -13.38 18.43
CA VAL A 533 -21.89 -14.41 17.40
C VAL A 533 -21.67 -13.78 16.03
N GLN A 534 -20.61 -14.20 15.36
CA GLN A 534 -20.24 -13.75 14.02
C GLN A 534 -20.59 -14.83 12.98
N VAL A 535 -21.14 -14.44 11.84
CA VAL A 535 -21.52 -15.35 10.75
C VAL A 535 -20.68 -15.03 9.52
N PHE A 536 -19.89 -16.01 9.08
CA PHE A 536 -18.99 -15.91 7.94
C PHE A 536 -19.51 -16.73 6.77
N ASN A 537 -19.33 -16.22 5.56
CA ASN A 537 -19.38 -17.06 4.37
C ASN A 537 -18.01 -17.70 4.18
N VAL A 538 -17.94 -19.02 4.28
CA VAL A 538 -16.66 -19.77 4.23
C VAL A 538 -16.07 -19.81 2.82
N ALA A 539 -16.92 -19.75 1.78
CA ALA A 539 -16.44 -19.71 0.40
C ALA A 539 -15.79 -18.36 0.10
N THR A 540 -16.44 -17.24 0.47
CA THR A 540 -15.93 -15.89 0.21
C THR A 540 -15.01 -15.32 1.28
N GLY A 541 -14.96 -15.94 2.46
CA GLY A 541 -14.16 -15.49 3.60
C GLY A 541 -14.64 -14.18 4.23
N VAL A 542 -15.85 -13.72 3.89
CA VAL A 542 -16.39 -12.42 4.33
C VAL A 542 -17.28 -12.61 5.56
N LEU A 543 -17.16 -11.68 6.52
CA LEU A 543 -18.11 -11.53 7.62
C LEU A 543 -19.44 -10.97 7.09
N GLU A 544 -20.51 -11.77 7.13
CA GLU A 544 -21.83 -11.35 6.67
C GLU A 544 -22.64 -10.64 7.75
N ARG A 545 -22.55 -11.12 9.00
CA ARG A 545 -23.32 -10.61 10.15
C ARG A 545 -22.54 -10.74 11.45
N GLU A 546 -22.79 -9.81 12.35
CA GLU A 546 -22.27 -9.83 13.72
C GLU A 546 -23.41 -9.48 14.69
N PHE A 547 -23.61 -10.31 15.71
CA PHE A 547 -24.67 -10.15 16.69
C PHE A 547 -24.10 -10.17 18.11
N ALA A 548 -24.25 -9.09 18.86
CA ALA A 548 -23.95 -9.06 20.29
C ALA A 548 -25.14 -9.64 21.08
N LEU A 549 -25.20 -10.97 21.20
CA LEU A 549 -26.36 -11.69 21.75
C LEU A 549 -26.26 -11.98 23.25
N HIS A 550 -25.05 -12.20 23.75
CA HIS A 550 -24.80 -12.66 25.11
C HIS A 550 -23.98 -11.65 25.90
N THR A 551 -24.21 -11.60 27.21
CA THR A 551 -23.39 -10.77 28.12
C THR A 551 -22.06 -11.47 28.48
N TYR A 552 -22.06 -12.80 28.38
CA TYR A 552 -20.96 -13.69 28.75
C TYR A 552 -20.49 -14.51 27.54
N PRO A 553 -19.34 -15.20 27.64
CA PRO A 553 -18.81 -15.99 26.54
C PRO A 553 -19.82 -16.98 25.95
N VAL A 554 -19.90 -17.03 24.62
CA VAL A 554 -20.75 -18.00 23.91
C VAL A 554 -20.13 -19.39 24.06
N ARG A 555 -20.88 -20.34 24.65
CA ARG A 555 -20.42 -21.71 24.91
C ARG A 555 -20.80 -22.69 23.82
N GLY A 556 -21.90 -22.44 23.12
CA GLY A 556 -22.30 -23.27 21.99
C GLY A 556 -23.23 -22.56 21.03
N VAL A 557 -23.20 -23.02 19.78
CA VAL A 557 -24.02 -22.54 18.67
C VAL A 557 -24.52 -23.74 17.86
N GLU A 558 -25.81 -23.77 17.54
CA GLU A 558 -26.43 -24.81 16.72
C GLU A 558 -27.42 -24.22 15.71
N TRP A 559 -27.42 -24.75 14.49
CA TRP A 559 -28.33 -24.30 13.43
C TRP A 559 -29.66 -25.06 13.47
N THR A 560 -30.76 -24.30 13.54
CA THR A 560 -32.14 -24.79 13.43
C THR A 560 -32.67 -24.72 12.00
N SER A 561 -32.12 -23.83 11.17
CA SER A 561 -32.42 -23.76 9.73
C SER A 561 -31.17 -23.33 8.95
N LEU A 562 -31.28 -22.96 7.67
CA LEU A 562 -30.19 -22.31 6.93
C LEU A 562 -29.99 -20.83 7.31
N THR A 563 -30.93 -20.26 8.06
CA THR A 563 -30.98 -18.83 8.42
C THR A 563 -31.13 -18.60 9.91
N SER A 564 -31.42 -19.63 10.70
CA SER A 564 -31.74 -19.48 12.13
C SER A 564 -30.78 -20.30 12.98
N ILE A 565 -30.33 -19.67 14.06
CA ILE A 565 -29.34 -20.20 14.99
C ILE A 565 -29.88 -20.16 16.43
N LEU A 566 -29.48 -21.16 17.21
CA LEU A 566 -29.57 -21.18 18.66
C LEU A 566 -28.17 -20.95 19.22
N SER A 567 -28.02 -19.99 20.14
CA SER A 567 -26.77 -19.75 20.86
C SER A 567 -27.01 -19.75 22.36
N PHE A 568 -26.05 -20.26 23.11
CA PHE A 568 -26.14 -20.29 24.56
C PHE A 568 -24.84 -19.90 25.26
N GLY A 569 -25.01 -19.29 26.42
CA GLY A 569 -23.96 -18.88 27.34
C GLY A 569 -24.50 -18.89 28.76
N HIS A 570 -23.65 -18.61 29.74
CA HIS A 570 -24.08 -18.57 31.13
C HIS A 570 -23.32 -17.52 31.95
N GLN A 571 -24.03 -16.87 32.85
CA GLN A 571 -23.49 -15.95 33.85
C GLN A 571 -23.27 -16.70 35.18
N PRO A 572 -22.04 -16.74 35.72
CA PRO A 572 -21.82 -17.27 37.07
C PRO A 572 -22.45 -16.36 38.13
N LEU A 573 -23.21 -16.91 39.08
CA LEU A 573 -23.71 -16.16 40.25
C LEU A 573 -22.64 -16.17 41.34
N THR A 574 -22.34 -15.00 41.91
CA THR A 574 -21.21 -14.78 42.83
C THR A 574 -21.35 -15.47 44.19
N ASN A 575 -22.54 -15.94 44.57
CA ASN A 575 -22.85 -16.47 45.91
C ASN A 575 -23.49 -17.88 45.92
N SER A 576 -23.64 -18.54 44.77
CA SER A 576 -24.31 -19.85 44.67
C SER A 576 -23.33 -20.92 44.19
N GLN A 577 -23.08 -21.96 45.00
CA GLN A 577 -22.19 -23.06 44.61
C GLN A 577 -22.73 -23.79 43.37
N GLY A 578 -22.19 -23.48 42.19
CA GLY A 578 -22.47 -24.19 40.94
C GLY A 578 -23.71 -23.74 40.14
N LEU A 579 -24.52 -22.82 40.67
CA LEU A 579 -25.68 -22.27 39.94
C LEU A 579 -25.28 -21.09 39.06
N VAL A 580 -25.86 -21.05 37.86
CA VAL A 580 -25.62 -20.03 36.84
C VAL A 580 -26.94 -19.51 36.29
N ARG A 581 -26.92 -18.29 35.75
CA ARG A 581 -28.03 -17.79 34.93
C ARG A 581 -27.75 -18.14 33.47
N ASN A 582 -28.53 -19.08 32.94
CA ASN A 582 -28.39 -19.54 31.56
C ASN A 582 -29.04 -18.55 30.58
N GLU A 583 -28.30 -18.17 29.54
CA GLU A 583 -28.81 -17.37 28.42
C GLU A 583 -28.96 -18.30 27.21
N LEU A 584 -30.19 -18.49 26.71
CA LEU A 584 -30.49 -19.25 25.50
C LEU A 584 -31.25 -18.35 24.52
N MET A 585 -30.61 -18.05 23.38
CA MET A 585 -31.10 -17.12 22.37
C MET A 585 -31.40 -17.87 21.07
N TYR A 586 -32.52 -17.54 20.44
CA TYR A 586 -32.84 -17.89 19.06
C TYR A 586 -32.72 -16.64 18.20
N THR A 587 -31.92 -16.69 17.13
CA THR A 587 -31.69 -15.55 16.24
C THR A 587 -31.86 -15.95 14.78
N ASP A 588 -32.65 -15.18 14.04
CA ASP A 588 -32.70 -15.25 12.58
C ASP A 588 -31.68 -14.29 11.99
N ILE A 589 -30.71 -14.82 11.23
CA ILE A 589 -29.57 -14.06 10.72
C ILE A 589 -29.95 -13.11 9.57
N LEU A 590 -31.06 -13.38 8.88
CA LEU A 590 -31.50 -12.54 7.76
C LEU A 590 -32.23 -11.30 8.27
N THR A 591 -33.16 -11.49 9.22
CA THR A 591 -33.98 -10.41 9.79
C THR A 591 -33.33 -9.73 11.00
N GLY A 592 -32.36 -10.39 11.66
CA GLY A 592 -31.78 -9.94 12.92
C GLY A 592 -32.69 -10.13 14.14
N ARG A 593 -33.89 -10.71 13.96
CA ARG A 593 -34.84 -10.91 15.06
C ARG A 593 -34.29 -11.93 16.04
N THR A 594 -34.24 -11.54 17.31
CA THR A 594 -33.75 -12.39 18.42
C THR A 594 -34.85 -12.62 19.44
N ILE A 595 -34.95 -13.86 19.95
CA ILE A 595 -35.92 -14.30 20.97
C ILE A 595 -35.16 -15.01 22.08
N THR A 596 -35.34 -14.55 23.33
CA THR A 596 -34.81 -15.22 24.52
C THR A 596 -35.78 -16.33 24.96
N LEU A 597 -35.32 -17.59 25.00
CA LEU A 597 -36.20 -18.74 25.28
C LEU A 597 -36.43 -19.00 26.78
N ARG A 598 -35.52 -18.53 27.65
CA ARG A 598 -35.58 -18.76 29.12
C ARG A 598 -35.41 -17.47 29.94
N PRO A 599 -36.30 -16.46 29.81
CA PRO A 599 -36.08 -15.16 30.46
C PRO A 599 -36.22 -15.19 32.00
N ASN A 600 -37.04 -16.10 32.54
CA ASN A 600 -37.53 -16.06 33.93
C ASN A 600 -36.89 -17.08 34.89
N LYS A 601 -35.83 -17.80 34.48
CA LYS A 601 -35.15 -18.80 35.32
C LYS A 601 -33.73 -18.34 35.65
N SER A 602 -33.43 -18.14 36.94
CA SER A 602 -32.15 -17.55 37.39
C SER A 602 -31.24 -18.48 38.20
N ASP A 603 -31.76 -19.62 38.68
CA ASP A 603 -31.04 -20.55 39.57
C ASP A 603 -31.04 -21.96 38.98
N GLU A 604 -30.17 -22.21 38.00
CA GLU A 604 -30.04 -23.52 37.33
C GLU A 604 -28.57 -23.93 37.20
N THR A 605 -28.31 -25.22 36.98
CA THR A 605 -26.98 -25.66 36.55
C THR A 605 -26.71 -25.24 35.11
N SER A 606 -25.42 -25.10 34.74
CA SER A 606 -25.04 -24.59 33.42
C SER A 606 -25.52 -25.51 32.29
N ILE A 607 -26.00 -24.91 31.19
CA ILE A 607 -26.23 -25.65 29.94
C ILE A 607 -24.89 -26.22 29.47
N ASP A 608 -24.85 -27.54 29.31
CA ASP A 608 -23.66 -28.29 28.87
C ASP A 608 -23.68 -28.47 27.34
N MET A 609 -24.84 -28.82 26.77
CA MET A 609 -25.00 -28.94 25.32
C MET A 609 -26.43 -28.72 24.85
N VAL A 610 -26.55 -28.27 23.60
CA VAL A 610 -27.80 -28.22 22.84
C VAL A 610 -27.62 -29.06 21.58
N ARG A 611 -28.64 -29.84 21.21
CA ARG A 611 -28.64 -30.67 19.99
C ARG A 611 -29.95 -30.55 19.25
N VAL A 612 -29.88 -30.15 17.99
CA VAL A 612 -31.05 -30.04 17.10
C VAL A 612 -31.19 -31.32 16.29
N SER A 613 -32.41 -31.84 16.21
CA SER A 613 -32.77 -33.02 15.40
C SER A 613 -32.39 -32.87 13.92
N TYR A 614 -32.15 -33.99 13.22
CA TYR A 614 -31.80 -33.99 11.79
C TYR A 614 -32.89 -33.33 10.90
N LEU A 615 -34.16 -33.55 11.25
CA LEU A 615 -35.31 -32.94 10.57
C LEU A 615 -35.59 -31.50 11.02
N LYS A 616 -34.82 -30.97 11.98
CA LYS A 616 -34.94 -29.60 12.50
C LYS A 616 -36.31 -29.26 13.09
N GLN A 617 -37.02 -30.26 13.59
CA GLN A 617 -38.35 -30.11 14.19
C GLN A 617 -38.27 -29.94 15.72
N TYR A 618 -37.28 -30.59 16.33
CA TYR A 618 -37.06 -30.59 17.77
C TYR A 618 -35.61 -30.26 18.12
N PHE A 619 -35.40 -29.77 19.33
CA PHE A 619 -34.07 -29.66 19.93
C PHE A 619 -34.11 -30.06 21.41
N ILE A 620 -32.98 -30.53 21.92
CA ILE A 620 -32.80 -30.90 23.32
C ILE A 620 -31.78 -29.94 23.96
N VAL A 621 -32.08 -29.51 25.18
CA VAL A 621 -31.20 -28.71 26.04
C VAL A 621 -30.78 -29.57 27.23
N VAL A 622 -29.48 -29.84 27.35
CA VAL A 622 -28.89 -30.65 28.42
C VAL A 622 -28.17 -29.74 29.41
N PHE A 623 -28.43 -29.94 30.70
CA PHE A 623 -27.78 -29.23 31.79
C PHE A 623 -26.73 -30.12 32.46
N ARG A 624 -25.83 -29.50 33.23
CA ARG A 624 -24.72 -30.20 33.88
C ARG A 624 -25.20 -31.21 34.93
N GLU A 625 -26.19 -30.84 35.74
CA GLU A 625 -26.77 -31.71 36.78
C GLU A 625 -28.30 -31.77 36.74
N ASP A 626 -28.97 -30.72 36.23
CA ASP A 626 -30.42 -30.71 36.06
C ASP A 626 -30.91 -31.64 34.93
N PRO A 627 -32.16 -32.14 35.00
CA PRO A 627 -32.71 -32.98 33.93
C PRO A 627 -32.85 -32.20 32.62
N PHE A 628 -32.52 -32.86 31.51
CA PHE A 628 -32.61 -32.24 30.19
C PHE A 628 -34.06 -31.96 29.76
N GLU A 629 -34.21 -31.01 28.84
CA GLU A 629 -35.49 -30.58 28.30
C GLU A 629 -35.58 -30.83 26.78
N LEU A 630 -36.74 -31.28 26.30
CA LEU A 630 -37.09 -31.42 24.89
C LEU A 630 -37.98 -30.24 24.46
N TRP A 631 -37.66 -29.62 23.34
CA TRP A 631 -38.29 -28.41 22.82
C TRP A 631 -38.79 -28.58 21.38
N ASP A 632 -39.87 -27.88 21.05
CA ASP A 632 -40.35 -27.69 19.67
C ASP A 632 -39.54 -26.56 19.00
N ALA A 633 -38.84 -26.86 17.91
CA ALA A 633 -37.99 -25.90 17.20
C ALA A 633 -38.80 -24.86 16.40
N ARG A 634 -40.06 -25.15 16.05
CA ARG A 634 -40.93 -24.22 15.30
C ARG A 634 -41.65 -23.27 16.23
N LYS A 635 -42.22 -23.80 17.31
CA LYS A 635 -42.97 -23.01 18.30
C LYS A 635 -42.09 -22.39 19.38
N LEU A 636 -40.84 -22.87 19.52
CA LEU A 636 -39.88 -22.42 20.51
C LEU A 636 -40.40 -22.55 21.96
N VAL A 637 -41.09 -23.65 22.25
CA VAL A 637 -41.66 -23.96 23.57
C VAL A 637 -41.14 -25.32 24.09
N PRO A 638 -40.96 -25.47 25.41
CA PRO A 638 -40.59 -26.76 26.00
C PRO A 638 -41.77 -27.73 25.90
N LEU A 639 -41.51 -28.93 25.37
CA LEU A 639 -42.47 -30.03 25.26
C LEU A 639 -42.42 -30.94 26.48
N ARG A 640 -41.22 -31.23 26.99
CA ARG A 640 -41.02 -32.17 28.09
C ARG A 640 -39.76 -31.90 28.88
N THR A 641 -39.82 -32.00 30.20
CA THR A 641 -38.65 -32.05 31.09
C THR A 641 -38.50 -33.46 31.63
N MET A 642 -37.29 -34.01 31.61
CA MET A 642 -37.05 -35.36 32.12
C MET A 642 -37.12 -35.43 33.65
N PRO A 643 -37.38 -36.60 34.25
CA PRO A 643 -37.36 -36.76 35.70
C PRO A 643 -35.94 -36.58 36.27
N ARG A 644 -35.83 -36.03 37.49
CA ARG A 644 -34.53 -35.84 38.19
C ARG A 644 -33.76 -37.14 38.48
N ARG A 645 -34.42 -38.31 38.43
CA ARG A 645 -33.78 -39.63 38.60
C ARG A 645 -33.06 -40.12 37.34
N PHE A 646 -33.15 -39.38 36.24
CA PHE A 646 -32.49 -39.74 34.99
C PHE A 646 -30.96 -39.62 35.12
N PRO A 647 -30.17 -40.58 34.63
CA PRO A 647 -28.71 -40.53 34.74
C PRO A 647 -28.13 -39.34 33.98
N ARG A 648 -27.00 -38.82 34.48
CA ARG A 648 -26.29 -37.70 33.84
C ARG A 648 -25.92 -38.04 32.39
N VAL A 649 -26.26 -37.15 31.48
CA VAL A 649 -25.96 -37.29 30.06
C VAL A 649 -24.57 -36.70 29.78
N SER A 650 -23.61 -37.53 29.40
CA SER A 650 -22.26 -37.05 29.03
C SER A 650 -22.15 -36.71 27.54
N ALA A 651 -22.88 -37.44 26.68
CA ALA A 651 -22.96 -37.18 25.25
C ALA A 651 -24.32 -37.65 24.68
N LEU A 652 -24.82 -36.92 23.68
CA LEU A 652 -26.12 -37.13 23.05
C LEU A 652 -26.06 -36.86 21.54
N GLU A 653 -26.67 -37.76 20.76
CA GLU A 653 -26.80 -37.64 19.30
C GLU A 653 -28.17 -38.18 18.83
N TRP A 654 -28.76 -37.53 17.83
CA TRP A 654 -30.04 -37.97 17.26
C TRP A 654 -29.86 -39.16 16.31
N SER A 655 -30.90 -39.96 16.10
CA SER A 655 -30.91 -40.95 15.02
C SER A 655 -31.12 -40.28 13.66
N PRO A 656 -30.34 -40.64 12.62
CA PRO A 656 -30.56 -40.19 11.26
C PRO A 656 -31.69 -40.97 10.54
N THR A 657 -32.17 -42.09 11.08
CA THR A 657 -33.19 -42.94 10.44
C THR A 657 -34.56 -42.76 11.11
N SER A 658 -35.51 -42.14 10.39
CA SER A 658 -36.92 -42.07 10.80
C SER A 658 -37.65 -43.35 10.38
N HIS A 659 -37.84 -44.31 11.27
CA HIS A 659 -38.80 -45.39 11.04
C HIS A 659 -40.19 -44.93 11.48
N VAL A 660 -40.90 -44.19 10.63
CA VAL A 660 -42.34 -43.99 10.80
C VAL A 660 -43.03 -45.30 10.41
N LYS A 661 -43.27 -46.19 11.37
CA LYS A 661 -44.36 -47.17 11.23
C LYS A 661 -45.66 -46.39 11.41
N THR A 662 -46.40 -46.22 10.31
CA THR A 662 -47.79 -45.76 10.29
C THR A 662 -48.62 -46.62 11.23
N ARG A 663 -49.01 -46.05 12.37
CA ARG A 663 -49.95 -46.66 13.30
C ARG A 663 -51.34 -46.48 12.71
N ARG A 664 -52.01 -47.60 12.38
CA ARG A 664 -53.40 -47.61 11.89
C ARG A 664 -54.31 -46.96 12.92
N ASP A 665 -55.22 -46.13 12.42
CA ASP A 665 -56.33 -45.56 13.17
C ASP A 665 -57.13 -46.64 13.90
N SER A 666 -57.48 -46.35 15.15
CA SER A 666 -58.53 -47.06 15.88
C SER A 666 -59.27 -45.99 16.68
N GLU A 667 -60.50 -45.75 16.25
CA GLU A 667 -61.41 -44.72 16.72
C GLU A 667 -61.77 -44.88 18.20
N SER A 668 -62.08 -43.72 18.78
CA SER A 668 -62.93 -43.44 19.95
C SER A 668 -63.51 -44.62 20.73
N HIS A 669 -63.35 -44.61 22.06
CA HIS A 669 -64.50 -44.54 22.97
C HIS A 669 -64.12 -44.02 24.37
N ARG A 670 -65.16 -43.43 24.99
CA ARG A 670 -65.27 -42.58 26.17
C ARG A 670 -64.62 -43.14 27.45
N ALA A 671 -64.12 -42.20 28.26
CA ALA A 671 -63.82 -42.40 29.67
C ALA A 671 -65.13 -42.50 30.50
N SER A 672 -65.13 -43.40 31.48
CA SER A 672 -65.99 -43.37 32.65
C SER A 672 -65.14 -43.64 33.91
N GLU A 673 -65.47 -42.89 34.95
CA GLU A 673 -64.81 -42.76 36.25
C GLU A 673 -64.75 -44.05 37.08
N SER A 674 -63.70 -44.21 37.89
CA SER A 674 -63.82 -44.59 39.32
C SER A 674 -62.45 -44.69 40.01
N GLU A 675 -62.51 -44.43 41.32
CA GLU A 675 -61.49 -44.14 42.32
C GLU A 675 -60.52 -45.29 42.71
N PRO A 676 -59.49 -45.00 43.53
CA PRO A 676 -58.37 -45.90 43.81
C PRO A 676 -58.54 -46.66 45.14
N GLU A 677 -58.09 -47.92 45.21
CA GLU A 677 -57.85 -48.58 46.49
C GLU A 677 -56.50 -49.31 46.55
N LYS A 678 -55.94 -49.23 47.76
CA LYS A 678 -54.64 -49.71 48.23
C LYS A 678 -54.67 -51.22 48.48
N ASN A 679 -53.52 -51.90 48.35
CA ASN A 679 -52.83 -52.52 49.50
C ASN A 679 -51.63 -53.42 49.12
N GLU A 680 -50.54 -53.18 49.85
CA GLU A 680 -49.63 -54.10 50.56
C GLU A 680 -48.93 -55.30 49.86
N SER A 681 -47.62 -55.11 49.69
CA SER A 681 -46.47 -55.95 50.09
C SER A 681 -46.63 -57.48 50.27
N VAL A 682 -45.80 -58.24 49.53
CA VAL A 682 -45.04 -59.40 50.04
C VAL A 682 -43.69 -59.50 49.31
N VAL A 683 -42.60 -59.68 50.06
CA VAL A 683 -41.26 -60.09 49.58
C VAL A 683 -41.11 -61.59 49.86
N PRO A 684 -40.48 -62.37 48.97
CA PRO A 684 -39.20 -62.96 49.37
C PRO A 684 -38.12 -62.92 48.28
N LYS A 685 -36.89 -62.90 48.77
CA LYS A 685 -35.62 -63.03 48.05
C LYS A 685 -35.53 -64.36 47.31
N GLU A 686 -35.01 -64.33 46.10
CA GLU A 686 -34.06 -65.33 45.56
C GLU A 686 -33.33 -64.71 44.36
N ALA A 687 -32.00 -64.77 44.38
CA ALA A 687 -31.19 -64.43 43.21
C ALA A 687 -31.24 -65.58 42.21
N PRO A 688 -31.30 -65.27 40.91
CA PRO A 688 -30.33 -65.90 40.02
C PRO A 688 -29.69 -64.92 39.04
N GLN A 689 -28.55 -65.39 38.55
CA GLN A 689 -27.71 -64.84 37.51
C GLN A 689 -28.46 -64.69 36.17
N THR A 690 -27.83 -63.95 35.27
CA THR A 690 -28.03 -63.89 33.81
C THR A 690 -29.25 -63.13 33.27
N GLU A 691 -28.99 -62.45 32.15
CA GLU A 691 -29.90 -61.68 31.30
C GLU A 691 -30.37 -60.32 31.83
N VAL A 692 -29.51 -59.30 31.65
CA VAL A 692 -30.04 -57.95 31.37
C VAL A 692 -30.63 -58.02 29.97
N SER A 693 -31.88 -58.49 29.90
CA SER A 693 -32.73 -58.31 28.74
C SER A 693 -32.72 -56.82 28.39
N MET A 694 -32.49 -56.53 27.11
CA MET A 694 -32.73 -55.21 26.56
C MET A 694 -34.18 -54.81 26.90
N THR A 695 -34.37 -54.00 27.93
CA THR A 695 -35.68 -53.46 28.25
C THR A 695 -36.02 -52.44 27.18
N GLU A 696 -36.75 -52.93 26.19
CA GLU A 696 -37.69 -52.20 25.35
C GLU A 696 -38.66 -51.39 26.21
N SER A 697 -38.19 -50.25 26.70
CA SER A 697 -39.02 -49.09 26.98
C SER A 697 -38.23 -47.88 26.51
N MET A 698 -37.87 -47.90 25.22
CA MET A 698 -37.45 -46.73 24.48
C MET A 698 -38.46 -45.61 24.75
N LEU A 699 -37.95 -44.39 24.91
CA LEU A 699 -38.70 -43.19 24.57
C LEU A 699 -39.19 -43.35 23.12
N SER A 700 -40.36 -43.95 22.94
CA SER A 700 -41.03 -44.26 21.67
C SER A 700 -41.58 -43.01 20.98
N LEU A 701 -40.91 -41.88 21.15
CA LEU A 701 -41.29 -40.58 20.62
C LEU A 701 -40.13 -39.85 19.93
N ALA A 702 -38.87 -40.34 20.00
CA ALA A 702 -37.75 -39.49 19.59
C ALA A 702 -36.49 -40.11 18.95
N ASP A 703 -36.36 -41.42 18.74
CA ASP A 703 -35.17 -42.03 18.08
C ASP A 703 -33.82 -41.38 18.53
N VAL A 704 -33.55 -41.28 19.84
CA VAL A 704 -32.33 -40.63 20.40
C VAL A 704 -31.40 -41.67 21.01
N VAL A 705 -30.09 -41.53 20.77
CA VAL A 705 -29.04 -42.33 21.43
C VAL A 705 -28.43 -41.51 22.58
N ILE A 706 -28.51 -42.05 23.80
CA ILE A 706 -27.97 -41.45 25.02
C ILE A 706 -26.90 -42.38 25.59
N SER A 707 -25.68 -41.87 25.77
CA SER A 707 -24.48 -42.61 26.23
C SER A 707 -24.66 -43.34 27.57
N SER A 708 -25.46 -42.81 28.50
CA SER A 708 -25.65 -43.40 29.83
C SER A 708 -26.30 -44.80 29.83
N LEU A 709 -26.73 -45.28 28.66
CA LEU A 709 -27.31 -46.61 28.45
C LEU A 709 -26.31 -47.64 27.86
N PHE A 710 -25.10 -47.22 27.49
CA PHE A 710 -24.04 -48.06 26.92
C PHE A 710 -22.89 -48.27 27.91
N LEU A 711 -23.14 -48.99 29.00
CA LEU A 711 -22.09 -49.38 29.94
C LEU A 711 -21.56 -50.78 29.57
N GLN A 712 -20.52 -50.82 28.74
CA GLN A 712 -19.62 -51.98 28.69
C GLN A 712 -18.48 -51.78 29.70
N SER A 713 -18.08 -52.83 30.39
CA SER A 713 -17.18 -52.81 31.57
C SER A 713 -15.73 -52.36 31.32
N GLN A 714 -15.37 -51.96 30.09
CA GLN A 714 -14.01 -51.56 29.70
C GLN A 714 -13.88 -50.08 29.27
N MET A 715 -14.93 -49.27 29.39
CA MET A 715 -14.93 -47.89 28.91
C MET A 715 -14.70 -46.86 30.02
N SER A 716 -13.81 -45.88 29.78
CA SER A 716 -13.80 -44.63 30.55
C SER A 716 -14.93 -43.70 30.12
N VAL A 717 -14.99 -42.49 30.68
CA VAL A 717 -16.13 -41.58 30.48
C VAL A 717 -16.25 -41.19 29.01
N ILE A 718 -17.40 -41.48 28.40
CA ILE A 718 -17.69 -41.10 27.01
C ILE A 718 -17.75 -39.58 26.89
N THR A 719 -16.89 -39.01 26.05
CA THR A 719 -16.75 -37.56 25.87
C THR A 719 -17.57 -37.03 24.69
N SER A 720 -17.68 -37.80 23.61
CA SER A 720 -18.39 -37.40 22.40
C SER A 720 -18.90 -38.60 21.61
N ILE A 721 -20.02 -38.42 20.91
CA ILE A 721 -20.68 -39.42 20.07
C ILE A 721 -20.95 -38.80 18.70
N ALA A 722 -20.74 -39.58 17.64
CA ALA A 722 -21.18 -39.22 16.29
C ALA A 722 -21.85 -40.42 15.62
N TRP A 723 -22.97 -40.20 14.92
CA TRP A 723 -23.70 -41.26 14.20
C TRP A 723 -23.82 -40.88 12.73
N LYS A 724 -23.44 -41.81 11.85
CA LYS A 724 -23.72 -41.71 10.42
C LYS A 724 -24.08 -43.05 9.81
N SER A 725 -25.18 -43.08 9.04
CA SER A 725 -25.69 -44.30 8.41
C SER A 725 -25.91 -45.40 9.46
N HIS A 726 -25.18 -46.51 9.37
CA HIS A 726 -25.27 -47.63 10.31
C HIS A 726 -24.11 -47.67 11.31
N GLU A 727 -23.20 -46.70 11.27
CA GLU A 727 -22.03 -46.65 12.14
C GLU A 727 -22.20 -45.58 13.23
N ILE A 728 -21.99 -45.97 14.47
CA ILE A 728 -21.88 -45.08 15.63
C ILE A 728 -20.42 -45.07 16.06
N VAL A 729 -19.85 -43.88 16.23
CA VAL A 729 -18.51 -43.71 16.79
C VAL A 729 -18.64 -43.10 18.18
N LEU A 730 -18.10 -43.79 19.17
CA LEU A 730 -17.96 -43.32 20.54
C LEU A 730 -16.50 -42.94 20.78
N SER A 731 -16.29 -41.90 21.58
CA SER A 731 -14.96 -41.49 22.04
C SER A 731 -14.93 -41.40 23.55
N ASP A 732 -13.80 -41.74 24.15
CA ASP A 732 -13.60 -41.72 25.59
C ASP A 732 -12.57 -40.66 26.04
N SER A 733 -12.39 -40.54 27.36
CA SER A 733 -11.42 -39.63 27.98
C SER A 733 -9.97 -40.09 27.86
N ASP A 734 -9.72 -41.38 27.56
CA ASP A 734 -8.39 -41.95 27.43
C ASP A 734 -7.84 -41.89 25.99
N GLY A 735 -8.70 -41.54 25.03
CA GLY A 735 -8.34 -41.38 23.62
C GLY A 735 -8.64 -42.58 22.74
N ASN A 736 -9.55 -43.47 23.14
CA ASN A 736 -10.02 -44.55 22.29
C ASN A 736 -11.24 -44.14 21.48
N LEU A 737 -11.29 -44.61 20.24
CA LEU A 737 -12.45 -44.53 19.36
C LEU A 737 -13.06 -45.91 19.23
N ILE A 738 -14.37 -46.02 19.49
CA ILE A 738 -15.11 -47.26 19.34
C ILE A 738 -16.08 -47.08 18.18
N VAL A 739 -15.87 -47.84 17.11
CA VAL A 739 -16.73 -47.84 15.93
C VAL A 739 -17.68 -49.02 16.04
N TRP A 740 -18.96 -48.75 16.22
CA TRP A 740 -20.00 -49.75 16.32
C TRP A 740 -20.83 -49.76 15.04
N ASP A 741 -20.81 -50.89 14.33
CA ASP A 741 -21.69 -51.12 13.20
C ASP A 741 -22.99 -51.77 13.67
N LEU A 742 -24.10 -51.06 13.49
CA LEU A 742 -25.44 -51.50 13.88
C LEU A 742 -25.98 -52.62 12.99
N LYS A 743 -25.47 -52.78 11.74
CA LYS A 743 -25.87 -53.87 10.85
C LYS A 743 -25.30 -55.20 11.32
N THR A 744 -24.00 -55.23 11.56
CA THR A 744 -23.28 -56.43 11.99
C THR A 744 -23.30 -56.64 13.50
N ARG A 745 -23.67 -55.60 14.26
CA ARG A 745 -23.60 -55.53 15.73
C ARG A 745 -22.19 -55.74 16.30
N ILE A 746 -21.16 -55.44 15.51
CA ILE A 746 -19.75 -55.58 15.91
C ILE A 746 -19.19 -54.22 16.29
N SER A 747 -18.48 -54.15 17.42
CA SER A 747 -17.69 -52.98 17.82
C SER A 747 -16.21 -53.19 17.51
N ARG A 748 -15.56 -52.15 16.97
CA ARG A 748 -14.11 -52.09 16.73
C ARG A 748 -13.51 -51.03 17.65
N HIS A 749 -12.50 -51.41 18.42
CA HIS A 749 -11.80 -50.51 19.33
C HIS A 749 -10.49 -50.04 18.71
N ILE A 750 -10.29 -48.72 18.69
CA ILE A 750 -9.11 -48.06 18.10
C ILE A 750 -8.49 -47.19 19.17
N ALA A 751 -7.29 -47.56 19.65
CA ALA A 751 -6.54 -46.72 20.57
C ALA A 751 -5.73 -45.68 19.76
N THR A 752 -6.02 -44.39 19.95
CA THR A 752 -5.28 -43.32 19.25
C THR A 752 -3.97 -42.96 19.96
N HIS A 753 -3.82 -43.33 21.23
CA HIS A 753 -2.68 -42.99 22.10
C HIS A 753 -2.42 -41.48 22.28
N ARG A 754 -3.41 -40.63 22.02
CA ARG A 754 -3.31 -39.16 22.12
C ARG A 754 -4.02 -38.55 23.34
N GLY A 755 -4.62 -39.39 24.19
CA GLY A 755 -5.38 -38.94 25.36
C GLY A 755 -6.72 -38.30 25.00
N TRP A 756 -7.21 -37.43 25.88
CA TRP A 756 -8.58 -36.90 25.88
C TRP A 756 -9.06 -36.34 24.53
N ILE A 757 -10.07 -37.02 23.95
CA ILE A 757 -10.84 -36.56 22.77
C ILE A 757 -11.95 -35.58 23.19
N ARG A 758 -11.93 -34.37 22.62
CA ARG A 758 -12.89 -33.29 22.93
C ARG A 758 -14.13 -33.29 22.05
N LYS A 759 -13.97 -33.62 20.77
CA LYS A 759 -15.04 -33.53 19.77
C LYS A 759 -14.76 -34.50 18.63
N ILE A 760 -15.80 -35.21 18.18
CA ILE A 760 -15.78 -36.01 16.95
C ILE A 760 -16.92 -35.58 16.04
N ARG A 761 -16.69 -35.60 14.72
CA ARG A 761 -17.74 -35.24 13.75
C ARG A 761 -17.50 -35.84 12.38
N PHE A 762 -18.52 -36.46 11.80
CA PHE A 762 -18.47 -36.96 10.44
C PHE A 762 -18.52 -35.83 9.42
N ALA A 763 -17.77 -36.01 8.34
CA ALA A 763 -17.82 -35.15 7.17
C ALA A 763 -19.22 -35.20 6.52
N PRO A 764 -19.68 -34.11 5.89
CA PRO A 764 -20.96 -34.12 5.20
C PRO A 764 -20.91 -34.96 3.91
N GLY A 765 -22.09 -35.45 3.48
CA GLY A 765 -22.27 -36.30 2.30
C GLY A 765 -22.62 -37.75 2.65
N ARG A 766 -23.52 -38.39 1.91
CA ARG A 766 -24.10 -39.70 2.27
C ARG A 766 -23.05 -40.81 2.46
N ASP A 767 -22.09 -40.92 1.54
CA ASP A 767 -21.10 -42.01 1.51
C ASP A 767 -19.72 -41.62 2.04
N ASN A 768 -19.59 -40.42 2.60
CA ASN A 768 -18.31 -39.87 3.07
C ASN A 768 -18.03 -40.28 4.53
N MET A 769 -17.40 -41.42 4.77
CA MET A 769 -17.16 -41.94 6.13
C MET A 769 -15.93 -41.31 6.83
N LYS A 770 -15.52 -40.12 6.38
CA LYS A 770 -14.44 -39.38 7.03
C LYS A 770 -14.92 -38.76 8.35
N LEU A 771 -14.08 -38.84 9.36
CA LEU A 771 -14.34 -38.38 10.72
C LEU A 771 -13.21 -37.45 11.15
N VAL A 772 -13.55 -36.25 11.64
CA VAL A 772 -12.57 -35.37 12.30
C VAL A 772 -12.60 -35.61 13.79
N VAL A 773 -11.42 -35.69 14.40
CA VAL A 773 -11.22 -35.96 15.83
C VAL A 773 -10.34 -34.85 16.41
N LEU A 774 -10.88 -34.12 17.39
CA LEU A 774 -10.18 -33.05 18.09
C LEU A 774 -9.64 -33.56 19.43
N PHE A 775 -8.33 -33.44 19.62
CA PHE A 775 -7.63 -33.72 20.87
C PHE A 775 -7.27 -32.42 21.59
N ALA A 776 -6.70 -32.53 22.79
CA ALA A 776 -6.14 -31.37 23.49
C ALA A 776 -4.90 -30.77 22.80
N ASP A 777 -4.17 -31.58 22.04
CA ASP A 777 -2.85 -31.28 21.45
C ASP A 777 -2.82 -31.44 19.91
N GLY A 778 -3.97 -31.51 19.24
CA GLY A 778 -4.02 -31.58 17.77
C GLY A 778 -5.32 -32.11 17.21
N ILE A 779 -5.29 -32.43 15.91
CA ILE A 779 -6.44 -32.92 15.15
C ILE A 779 -6.01 -34.08 14.26
N ASP A 780 -6.83 -35.12 14.20
CA ASP A 780 -6.69 -36.20 13.24
C ASP A 780 -7.95 -36.29 12.37
N VAL A 781 -7.78 -36.71 11.12
CA VAL A 781 -8.87 -37.08 10.21
C VAL A 781 -8.75 -38.57 9.91
N TRP A 782 -9.80 -39.32 10.18
CA TRP A 782 -9.89 -40.76 9.99
C TRP A 782 -10.87 -41.10 8.88
N ASP A 783 -10.61 -42.18 8.14
CA ASP A 783 -11.61 -42.83 7.30
C ASP A 783 -12.17 -44.04 8.05
N VAL A 784 -13.41 -43.95 8.52
CA VAL A 784 -14.01 -44.95 9.42
C VAL A 784 -14.34 -46.25 8.68
N ARG A 785 -14.55 -46.18 7.36
CA ARG A 785 -14.82 -47.37 6.53
C ARG A 785 -13.65 -48.35 6.60
N ASP A 786 -12.46 -47.84 6.30
CA ASP A 786 -11.22 -48.64 6.25
C ASP A 786 -10.45 -48.61 7.58
N VAL A 787 -10.87 -47.77 8.53
CA VAL A 787 -10.21 -47.56 9.83
C VAL A 787 -8.76 -47.11 9.67
N VAL A 788 -8.54 -46.13 8.78
CA VAL A 788 -7.23 -45.58 8.48
C VAL A 788 -7.17 -44.10 8.81
N MET A 789 -6.09 -43.66 9.44
CA MET A 789 -5.81 -42.23 9.63
C MET A 789 -5.38 -41.60 8.30
N VAL A 790 -6.15 -40.62 7.82
CA VAL A 790 -5.91 -39.93 6.54
C VAL A 790 -4.88 -38.82 6.70
N SER A 791 -5.01 -38.00 7.76
CA SER A 791 -4.15 -36.85 8.00
C SER A 791 -4.10 -36.50 9.47
N GLN A 792 -3.01 -35.88 9.90
CA GLN A 792 -2.78 -35.46 11.27
C GLN A 792 -2.07 -34.12 11.32
N ILE A 793 -2.41 -33.30 12.31
CA ILE A 793 -1.70 -32.07 12.64
C ILE A 793 -1.53 -31.95 14.16
N LYS A 794 -0.31 -31.60 14.61
CA LYS A 794 -0.01 -31.40 16.04
C LYS A 794 -0.06 -29.91 16.38
N SER A 795 -0.74 -29.55 17.46
CA SER A 795 -0.83 -28.17 17.95
C SER A 795 -0.30 -28.09 19.38
N PRO A 796 0.62 -27.17 19.73
CA PRO A 796 1.00 -25.98 18.96
C PRO A 796 2.22 -26.14 18.02
N ARG A 797 2.72 -27.36 17.81
CA ARG A 797 4.01 -27.59 17.11
C ARG A 797 3.97 -27.22 15.62
N ASP A 798 2.97 -27.73 14.90
CA ASP A 798 2.85 -27.56 13.45
C ASP A 798 1.90 -26.40 13.09
N ILE A 799 0.97 -26.10 13.99
CA ILE A 799 -0.01 -25.03 13.88
C ILE A 799 -0.30 -24.42 15.24
N VAL A 800 -0.72 -23.15 15.26
CA VAL A 800 -1.24 -22.48 16.45
C VAL A 800 -2.36 -23.30 17.11
N LYS A 801 -2.46 -23.24 18.45
CA LYS A 801 -3.42 -24.06 19.21
C LYS A 801 -4.84 -23.97 18.66
N VAL A 802 -5.42 -25.14 18.38
CA VAL A 802 -6.80 -25.26 17.87
C VAL A 802 -7.77 -25.26 19.04
N VAL A 803 -8.80 -24.42 18.94
CA VAL A 803 -9.87 -24.26 19.93
C VAL A 803 -11.06 -25.17 19.60
N ASP A 804 -11.51 -25.15 18.35
CA ASP A 804 -12.64 -25.96 17.88
C ASP A 804 -12.50 -26.31 16.38
N VAL A 805 -13.26 -27.32 15.93
CA VAL A 805 -13.22 -27.86 14.57
C VAL A 805 -14.62 -28.17 14.02
N ASP A 806 -14.83 -27.93 12.72
CA ASP A 806 -16.01 -28.40 11.98
C ASP A 806 -15.65 -28.68 10.51
N TRP A 807 -16.60 -29.14 9.70
CA TRP A 807 -16.47 -29.35 8.26
C TRP A 807 -17.13 -28.19 7.51
N GLY A 808 -16.36 -27.46 6.69
CA GLY A 808 -16.87 -26.41 5.81
C GLY A 808 -17.46 -26.94 4.49
N ALA A 809 -16.98 -28.10 4.04
CA ALA A 809 -17.54 -28.87 2.93
C ALA A 809 -17.22 -30.37 3.13
N SER A 810 -17.55 -31.22 2.15
CA SER A 810 -17.29 -32.67 2.22
C SER A 810 -15.80 -33.03 2.33
N ASP A 811 -14.92 -32.15 1.84
CA ASP A 811 -13.47 -32.34 1.80
C ASP A 811 -12.68 -31.17 2.42
N ARG A 812 -13.34 -30.34 3.25
CA ARG A 812 -12.74 -29.12 3.82
C ARG A 812 -12.93 -29.05 5.33
N PRO A 813 -11.95 -29.48 6.13
CA PRO A 813 -11.96 -29.21 7.57
C PRO A 813 -11.70 -27.73 7.85
N VAL A 814 -12.43 -27.16 8.82
CA VAL A 814 -12.34 -25.76 9.25
C VAL A 814 -11.90 -25.72 10.71
N LEU A 815 -10.83 -24.99 10.98
CA LEU A 815 -10.22 -24.89 12.30
C LEU A 815 -10.40 -23.48 12.86
N ALA A 816 -10.82 -23.38 14.11
CA ALA A 816 -10.76 -22.17 14.90
C ALA A 816 -9.48 -22.19 15.75
N THR A 817 -8.59 -21.21 15.57
CA THR A 817 -7.31 -21.15 16.30
C THR A 817 -7.27 -20.02 17.32
N ILE A 818 -6.44 -20.17 18.36
CA ILE A 818 -6.37 -19.21 19.49
C ILE A 818 -5.82 -17.82 19.10
N ASP A 819 -5.14 -17.72 17.95
CA ASP A 819 -4.75 -16.45 17.32
C ASP A 819 -5.94 -15.68 16.72
N GLY A 820 -7.15 -16.23 16.82
CA GLY A 820 -8.38 -15.63 16.32
C GLY A 820 -8.61 -15.81 14.84
N CYS A 821 -7.88 -16.71 14.16
CA CYS A 821 -8.12 -17.02 12.75
C CYS A 821 -9.11 -18.18 12.56
N LEU A 822 -9.85 -18.17 11.44
CA LEU A 822 -10.55 -19.35 10.91
C LEU A 822 -9.76 -19.88 9.72
N ARG A 823 -9.33 -21.13 9.80
CA ARG A 823 -8.48 -21.77 8.78
C ARG A 823 -9.26 -22.89 8.11
N VAL A 824 -9.65 -22.67 6.85
CA VAL A 824 -10.17 -23.72 5.97
C VAL A 824 -8.96 -24.45 5.40
N MET A 825 -8.83 -25.72 5.73
CA MET A 825 -7.68 -26.53 5.35
C MET A 825 -8.02 -27.43 4.16
N ASP A 826 -6.98 -27.93 3.49
CA ASP A 826 -7.10 -29.09 2.62
C ASP A 826 -7.24 -30.40 3.43
N MET A 827 -7.65 -31.48 2.76
CA MET A 827 -7.76 -32.80 3.39
C MET A 827 -6.44 -33.34 3.94
N ALA A 828 -5.30 -32.84 3.45
CA ALA A 828 -3.98 -33.23 3.96
C ALA A 828 -3.57 -32.44 5.23
N LEU A 829 -4.34 -31.43 5.63
CA LEU A 829 -4.03 -30.49 6.73
C LEU A 829 -2.67 -29.78 6.56
N LYS A 830 -2.26 -29.50 5.32
CA LYS A 830 -0.96 -28.87 4.99
C LYS A 830 -1.07 -27.43 4.52
N SER A 831 -2.18 -27.07 3.87
CA SER A 831 -2.36 -25.75 3.27
C SER A 831 -3.68 -25.11 3.69
N SER A 832 -3.64 -23.78 3.86
CA SER A 832 -4.78 -22.92 4.16
C SER A 832 -4.86 -21.69 3.25
N SER A 833 -4.33 -21.82 2.03
CA SER A 833 -4.32 -20.78 0.99
C SER A 833 -4.49 -21.40 -0.41
N THR A 834 -5.17 -20.68 -1.30
CA THR A 834 -5.23 -20.98 -2.74
C THR A 834 -4.84 -19.75 -3.57
N PRO A 835 -4.49 -19.93 -4.86
CA PRO A 835 -4.24 -18.81 -5.75
C PRO A 835 -5.44 -17.86 -5.85
N ILE A 836 -5.18 -16.57 -6.01
CA ILE A 836 -6.21 -15.51 -5.96
C ILE A 836 -7.31 -15.74 -7.00
N TYR A 837 -6.92 -16.08 -8.23
CA TYR A 837 -7.83 -16.29 -9.36
C TYR A 837 -8.77 -17.50 -9.18
N GLN A 838 -8.55 -18.35 -8.18
CA GLN A 838 -9.45 -19.48 -7.87
C GLN A 838 -10.48 -19.14 -6.79
N TYR A 839 -10.28 -18.08 -6.00
CA TYR A 839 -11.22 -17.75 -4.92
C TYR A 839 -12.57 -17.32 -5.47
N CYS A 840 -13.64 -17.83 -4.84
CA CYS A 840 -14.93 -17.17 -4.92
C CYS A 840 -14.87 -15.91 -4.06
N THR A 841 -14.95 -14.74 -4.66
CA THR A 841 -15.05 -13.46 -3.93
C THR A 841 -16.48 -12.92 -4.04
N LYS A 842 -16.85 -11.97 -3.16
CA LYS A 842 -18.16 -11.32 -3.25
C LYS A 842 -18.23 -10.47 -4.52
N GLU A 843 -17.14 -9.76 -4.79
CA GLU A 843 -16.90 -9.01 -6.02
C GLU A 843 -15.57 -9.49 -6.61
N PRO A 844 -15.48 -9.69 -7.93
CA PRO A 844 -14.26 -10.21 -8.57
C PRO A 844 -13.08 -9.27 -8.29
N ILE A 845 -11.94 -9.80 -7.83
CA ILE A 845 -10.74 -8.99 -7.62
C ILE A 845 -9.97 -8.98 -8.94
N VAL A 846 -9.87 -7.81 -9.56
CA VAL A 846 -9.26 -7.63 -10.87
C VAL A 846 -8.20 -6.53 -10.81
N SER A 847 -7.06 -6.80 -11.42
CA SER A 847 -5.92 -5.88 -11.51
C SER A 847 -5.04 -6.31 -12.69
N PRO A 848 -4.35 -5.38 -13.38
CA PRO A 848 -3.40 -5.74 -14.43
C PRO A 848 -2.28 -6.68 -13.96
N TYR A 849 -1.96 -6.71 -12.66
CA TYR A 849 -0.95 -7.62 -12.09
C TYR A 849 -1.47 -9.05 -11.85
N LEU A 850 -2.78 -9.28 -11.97
CA LEU A 850 -3.38 -10.62 -11.86
C LEU A 850 -3.51 -11.29 -13.24
N LEU A 851 -3.35 -10.53 -14.33
CA LEU A 851 -3.28 -11.06 -15.68
C LEU A 851 -1.92 -11.73 -15.93
N PRO A 852 -1.83 -12.73 -16.83
CA PRO A 852 -0.56 -13.24 -17.31
C PRO A 852 0.33 -12.11 -17.87
N GLY A 853 1.65 -12.24 -17.73
CA GLY A 853 2.60 -11.18 -18.08
C GLY A 853 2.45 -10.64 -19.51
N GLU A 854 2.27 -11.54 -20.48
CA GLU A 854 2.01 -11.18 -21.89
C GLU A 854 0.73 -10.36 -22.05
N ALA A 855 -0.38 -10.82 -21.47
CA ALA A 855 -1.67 -10.12 -21.53
C ALA A 855 -1.61 -8.75 -20.84
N SER A 856 -0.93 -8.64 -19.71
CA SER A 856 -0.78 -7.37 -18.98
C SER A 856 0.04 -6.34 -19.77
N LEU A 857 1.14 -6.76 -20.38
CA LEU A 857 1.96 -5.91 -21.26
C LEU A 857 1.22 -5.53 -22.55
N ASN A 858 0.43 -6.45 -23.11
CA ASN A 858 -0.41 -6.16 -24.27
C ASN A 858 -1.51 -5.14 -23.92
N LEU A 859 -2.17 -5.30 -22.77
CA LEU A 859 -3.18 -4.35 -22.27
C LEU A 859 -2.58 -2.94 -22.11
N ARG A 860 -1.40 -2.81 -21.48
CA ARG A 860 -0.69 -1.52 -21.38
C ARG A 860 -0.48 -0.90 -22.76
N THR A 861 -0.05 -1.70 -23.72
CA THR A 861 0.22 -1.26 -25.09
C THR A 861 -1.03 -0.72 -25.78
N LEU A 862 -2.13 -1.48 -25.71
CA LEU A 862 -3.43 -1.13 -26.27
C LEU A 862 -4.04 0.12 -25.62
N MET A 863 -3.87 0.28 -24.30
CA MET A 863 -4.31 1.49 -23.60
C MET A 863 -3.48 2.72 -23.97
N THR A 864 -2.23 2.54 -24.38
CA THR A 864 -1.36 3.68 -24.72
C THR A 864 -1.57 4.17 -26.15
N GLN A 865 -1.65 3.25 -27.13
CA GLN A 865 -1.78 3.61 -28.54
C GLN A 865 -2.56 2.57 -29.36
N GLN A 866 -3.33 3.04 -30.35
CA GLN A 866 -4.07 2.21 -31.31
C GLN A 866 -4.10 2.84 -32.73
N PRO A 867 -2.94 3.20 -33.33
CA PRO A 867 -2.91 3.87 -34.63
C PRO A 867 -3.47 3.03 -35.79
N TRP A 868 -3.62 1.72 -35.61
CA TRP A 868 -4.22 0.81 -36.59
C TRP A 868 -5.76 0.81 -36.59
N ARG A 869 -6.39 1.44 -35.60
CA ARG A 869 -7.84 1.62 -35.55
C ARG A 869 -8.23 3.00 -36.06
N SER A 870 -9.43 3.12 -36.63
CA SER A 870 -10.00 4.40 -37.08
C SER A 870 -10.32 5.34 -35.92
N GLN A 871 -10.75 4.77 -34.80
CA GLN A 871 -10.99 5.47 -33.53
C GLN A 871 -10.35 4.67 -32.40
N TYR A 872 -9.73 5.37 -31.46
CA TYR A 872 -9.24 4.75 -30.23
C TYR A 872 -10.43 4.30 -29.38
N SER A 873 -10.40 3.08 -28.87
CA SER A 873 -11.43 2.58 -27.97
C SER A 873 -10.86 1.72 -26.85
N LEU A 874 -11.50 1.75 -25.68
CA LEU A 874 -11.20 0.85 -24.56
C LEU A 874 -11.96 -0.48 -24.65
N SER A 875 -12.58 -0.76 -25.80
CA SER A 875 -13.23 -2.04 -26.11
C SER A 875 -12.25 -2.98 -26.80
N PHE A 876 -11.95 -4.10 -26.14
CA PHE A 876 -11.02 -5.12 -26.61
C PHE A 876 -11.74 -6.38 -27.07
N THR A 877 -11.13 -7.11 -28.00
CA THR A 877 -11.68 -8.31 -28.64
C THR A 877 -10.63 -9.43 -28.64
N GLY A 878 -11.05 -10.65 -29.03
CA GLY A 878 -10.13 -11.79 -29.17
C GLY A 878 -9.02 -11.56 -30.20
N GLU A 879 -9.26 -10.72 -31.22
CA GLU A 879 -8.26 -10.37 -32.24
C GLU A 879 -7.08 -9.56 -31.66
N ASP A 880 -7.31 -8.88 -30.54
CA ASP A 880 -6.28 -8.09 -29.86
C ASP A 880 -5.29 -8.96 -29.07
N GLY A 881 -5.50 -10.29 -29.01
CA GLY A 881 -4.60 -11.24 -28.34
C GLY A 881 -5.04 -11.65 -26.94
N PHE A 882 -6.33 -11.50 -26.59
CA PHE A 882 -6.88 -11.89 -25.28
C PHE A 882 -7.78 -13.13 -25.37
N THR A 883 -7.74 -13.93 -24.31
CA THR A 883 -8.72 -15.01 -24.08
C THR A 883 -10.06 -14.46 -23.56
N PRO A 884 -11.19 -15.18 -23.72
CA PRO A 884 -12.49 -14.71 -23.23
C PRO A 884 -12.53 -14.40 -21.72
N GLU A 885 -11.83 -15.20 -20.90
CA GLU A 885 -11.73 -14.97 -19.45
C GLU A 885 -10.94 -13.70 -19.13
N GLN A 886 -9.86 -13.43 -19.86
CA GLN A 886 -9.09 -12.20 -19.72
C GLN A 886 -9.93 -10.97 -20.13
N LEU A 887 -10.69 -11.05 -21.22
CA LEU A 887 -11.58 -9.97 -21.65
C LEU A 887 -12.61 -9.63 -20.56
N GLN A 888 -13.24 -10.64 -19.95
CA GLN A 888 -14.18 -10.42 -18.85
C GLN A 888 -13.50 -9.72 -17.66
N ASN A 889 -12.30 -10.14 -17.28
CA ASN A 889 -11.55 -9.52 -16.18
C ASN A 889 -11.14 -8.07 -16.51
N ILE A 890 -10.77 -7.80 -17.76
CA ILE A 890 -10.40 -6.45 -18.23
C ILE A 890 -11.62 -5.54 -18.25
N GLU A 891 -12.77 -5.99 -18.75
CA GLU A 891 -14.02 -5.22 -18.76
C GLU A 891 -14.46 -4.85 -17.34
N VAL A 892 -14.41 -5.81 -16.40
CA VAL A 892 -14.70 -5.55 -14.99
C VAL A 892 -13.71 -4.55 -14.40
N TRP A 893 -12.43 -4.66 -14.72
CA TRP A 893 -11.40 -3.73 -14.24
C TRP A 893 -11.64 -2.31 -14.79
N LEU A 894 -11.89 -2.17 -16.09
CA LEU A 894 -12.22 -0.89 -16.72
C LEU A 894 -13.50 -0.28 -16.15
N SER A 895 -14.50 -1.09 -15.78
CA SER A 895 -15.73 -0.56 -15.16
C SER A 895 -15.48 0.13 -13.81
N ARG A 896 -14.37 -0.20 -13.12
CA ARG A 896 -13.94 0.41 -11.85
C ARG A 896 -13.06 1.65 -12.02
N VAL A 897 -12.53 1.88 -13.22
CA VAL A 897 -11.75 3.08 -13.50
C VAL A 897 -12.70 4.29 -13.53
N PRO A 898 -12.36 5.40 -12.85
CA PRO A 898 -13.15 6.63 -12.88
C PRO A 898 -13.55 7.04 -14.29
N ALA A 899 -14.82 7.42 -14.48
CA ALA A 899 -15.37 7.76 -15.80
C ALA A 899 -14.58 8.90 -16.47
N GLU A 900 -14.16 9.91 -15.70
CA GLU A 900 -13.33 11.02 -16.18
C GLU A 900 -12.00 10.55 -16.82
N LEU A 901 -11.38 9.51 -16.26
CA LEU A 901 -10.14 8.95 -16.82
C LEU A 901 -10.40 8.15 -18.10
N ARG A 902 -11.52 7.43 -18.16
CA ARG A 902 -11.91 6.67 -19.37
C ARG A 902 -12.22 7.60 -20.54
N GLU A 903 -13.02 8.63 -20.29
CA GLU A 903 -13.35 9.66 -21.28
C GLU A 903 -12.08 10.41 -21.73
N PHE A 904 -11.18 10.73 -20.80
CA PHE A 904 -9.89 11.31 -21.14
C PHE A 904 -9.06 10.39 -22.05
N LEU A 905 -8.94 9.10 -21.75
CA LEU A 905 -8.17 8.17 -22.58
C LEU A 905 -8.72 8.06 -24.02
N GLU A 906 -10.05 8.11 -24.18
CA GLU A 906 -10.71 8.02 -25.49
C GLU A 906 -10.61 9.32 -26.30
N THR A 907 -10.63 10.48 -25.63
CA THR A 907 -10.57 11.80 -26.27
C THR A 907 -9.15 12.33 -26.44
N CYS A 908 -8.17 11.80 -25.70
CA CYS A 908 -6.80 12.30 -25.70
C CYS A 908 -6.08 12.02 -27.04
N GLY A 909 -5.73 13.09 -27.75
CA GLY A 909 -4.94 13.02 -28.99
C GLY A 909 -3.44 12.79 -28.79
N SER A 910 -2.93 12.85 -27.55
CA SER A 910 -1.50 12.76 -27.24
C SER A 910 -1.12 11.40 -26.68
N THR A 911 -0.23 10.68 -27.37
CA THR A 911 0.26 9.37 -26.91
C THR A 911 1.01 9.45 -25.58
N ALA A 912 1.77 10.52 -25.34
CA ALA A 912 2.53 10.70 -24.10
C ALA A 912 1.60 10.84 -22.87
N HIS A 913 0.52 11.62 -22.99
CA HIS A 913 -0.44 11.78 -21.89
C HIS A 913 -1.23 10.50 -21.63
N ARG A 914 -1.62 9.75 -22.69
CA ARG A 914 -2.21 8.41 -22.51
C ARG A 914 -1.25 7.45 -21.82
N ALA A 915 0.03 7.50 -22.15
CA ALA A 915 1.05 6.67 -21.51
C ALA A 915 1.19 7.00 -20.02
N LEU A 916 1.20 8.29 -19.65
CA LEU A 916 1.24 8.73 -18.26
C LEU A 916 0.03 8.24 -17.45
N VAL A 917 -1.19 8.43 -17.97
CA VAL A 917 -2.42 7.98 -17.28
C VAL A 917 -2.47 6.46 -17.21
N THR A 918 -2.05 5.75 -18.26
CA THR A 918 -1.97 4.28 -18.24
C THR A 918 -0.96 3.81 -17.20
N ALA A 919 0.20 4.46 -17.08
CA ALA A 919 1.21 4.15 -16.06
C ALA A 919 0.68 4.38 -14.64
N GLN A 920 -0.10 5.44 -14.41
CA GLN A 920 -0.79 5.69 -13.15
C GLN A 920 -1.82 4.59 -12.82
N LEU A 921 -2.63 4.16 -13.79
CA LEU A 921 -3.61 3.08 -13.60
C LEU A 921 -2.95 1.72 -13.29
N PHE A 922 -1.76 1.48 -13.84
CA PHE A 922 -0.94 0.31 -13.53
C PHE A 922 -0.06 0.50 -12.29
N GLY A 923 0.04 1.70 -11.72
CA GLY A 923 0.99 2.00 -10.65
C GLY A 923 2.43 1.59 -11.00
N ASP A 924 2.84 1.86 -12.23
CA ASP A 924 4.20 1.57 -12.68
C ASP A 924 5.09 2.78 -12.37
N GLN A 925 5.83 2.73 -11.26
CA GLN A 925 6.63 3.88 -10.81
C GLN A 925 7.64 4.32 -11.88
N GLY A 926 8.34 3.38 -12.52
CA GLY A 926 9.35 3.71 -13.53
C GLY A 926 8.76 4.40 -14.77
N GLU A 927 7.58 3.96 -15.23
CA GLU A 927 6.87 4.61 -16.34
C GLU A 927 6.26 5.96 -15.93
N ILE A 928 5.75 6.10 -14.70
CA ILE A 928 5.25 7.40 -14.19
C ILE A 928 6.39 8.42 -14.17
N ASP A 929 7.55 8.06 -13.62
CA ASP A 929 8.72 8.93 -13.55
C ASP A 929 9.17 9.36 -14.96
N PHE A 930 9.24 8.42 -15.90
CA PHE A 930 9.63 8.69 -17.29
C PHE A 930 8.63 9.58 -18.04
N TRP A 931 7.34 9.23 -18.03
CA TRP A 931 6.32 9.96 -18.79
C TRP A 931 5.99 11.32 -18.19
N THR A 932 6.15 11.51 -16.87
CA THR A 932 6.01 12.83 -16.23
C THR A 932 7.04 13.81 -16.79
N VAL A 933 8.31 13.38 -16.89
CA VAL A 933 9.40 14.17 -17.47
C VAL A 933 9.22 14.35 -18.98
N ALA A 934 8.87 13.28 -19.70
CA ALA A 934 8.67 13.34 -21.15
C ALA A 934 7.52 14.28 -21.54
N CYS A 935 6.36 14.20 -20.87
CA CYS A 935 5.22 15.08 -21.13
C CYS A 935 5.58 16.55 -20.88
N HIS A 936 6.30 16.85 -19.79
CA HIS A 936 6.75 18.21 -19.48
C HIS A 936 7.61 18.77 -20.62
N TYR A 937 8.64 18.05 -21.05
CA TYR A 937 9.58 18.57 -22.06
C TYR A 937 9.04 18.53 -23.49
N LEU A 938 8.27 17.50 -23.88
CA LEU A 938 7.72 17.42 -25.24
C LEU A 938 6.65 18.49 -25.52
N THR A 939 6.01 19.02 -24.48
CA THR A 939 4.96 20.05 -24.61
C THR A 939 5.48 21.48 -24.50
N GLN A 940 6.77 21.68 -24.19
CA GLN A 940 7.33 23.03 -24.08
C GLN A 940 7.51 23.69 -25.47
N PRO A 941 7.05 24.95 -25.66
CA PRO A 941 7.13 25.66 -26.93
C PRO A 941 8.57 25.97 -27.38
N ALA A 942 9.57 25.83 -26.50
CA ALA A 942 10.97 26.04 -26.82
C ALA A 942 11.57 24.94 -27.73
N LEU A 943 10.94 23.76 -27.79
CA LEU A 943 11.40 22.63 -28.60
C LEU A 943 10.70 22.52 -29.96
N THR A 944 9.63 23.28 -30.19
CA THR A 944 8.78 23.18 -31.40
C THR A 944 9.24 24.07 -32.56
N HIS A 945 10.29 24.89 -32.38
CA HIS A 945 10.88 25.69 -33.46
C HIS A 945 12.42 25.59 -33.44
N PRO A 946 13.03 24.79 -34.33
CA PRO A 946 14.41 25.06 -34.70
C PRO A 946 14.42 26.42 -35.40
N LYS A 947 15.11 27.41 -34.83
CA LYS A 947 15.38 28.66 -35.55
C LYS A 947 16.32 28.33 -36.70
N ASP A 948 15.78 28.27 -37.91
CA ASP A 948 16.57 28.25 -39.13
C ASP A 948 17.37 29.57 -39.20
N GLU A 949 18.68 29.47 -38.96
CA GLU A 949 19.64 30.53 -39.27
C GLU A 949 19.83 30.61 -40.80
N SER A 950 18.90 31.27 -41.50
CA SER A 950 19.18 31.78 -42.85
C SER A 950 18.16 32.83 -43.31
N SER A 951 18.30 34.07 -42.85
CA SER A 951 17.95 35.24 -43.67
C SER A 951 18.59 36.50 -43.10
N SER A 952 19.71 36.88 -43.68
CA SER A 952 20.32 38.20 -43.57
C SER A 952 19.41 39.28 -44.17
N SER A 953 19.13 40.35 -43.43
CA SER A 953 19.10 41.71 -43.99
C SER A 953 19.08 42.79 -42.90
N ASN A 954 20.23 43.46 -42.77
CA ASN A 954 20.43 44.91 -42.58
C ASN A 954 19.69 45.66 -41.45
N SER A 955 20.42 45.97 -40.37
CA SER A 955 20.77 47.37 -40.07
C SER A 955 21.97 47.44 -39.12
N SER A 956 22.72 48.52 -39.27
CA SER A 956 24.14 48.73 -38.98
C SER A 956 24.54 49.01 -37.53
N VAL A 957 25.60 48.32 -37.10
CA VAL A 957 26.82 48.77 -36.40
C VAL A 957 26.78 50.14 -35.68
N GLY A 958 27.16 50.11 -34.39
CA GLY A 958 27.69 51.23 -33.63
C GLY A 958 28.06 50.81 -32.20
N SER A 959 29.12 50.01 -32.04
CA SER A 959 30.34 50.40 -31.30
C SER A 959 30.11 50.92 -29.87
N ALA A 960 30.48 50.08 -28.91
CA ALA A 960 30.69 50.44 -27.52
C ALA A 960 31.87 51.42 -27.41
N GLU A 961 31.67 52.54 -26.72
CA GLU A 961 32.75 53.31 -26.11
C GLU A 961 32.28 54.02 -24.84
N LEU A 962 33.17 53.96 -23.84
CA LEU A 962 33.19 54.69 -22.57
C LEU A 962 32.84 56.17 -22.74
N ILE A 963 32.26 56.80 -21.70
CA ILE A 963 32.76 58.05 -21.09
C ILE A 963 32.10 58.31 -19.72
N THR A 964 32.92 58.96 -18.92
CA THR A 964 32.98 59.26 -17.49
C THR A 964 31.91 60.18 -16.89
N LEU A 965 31.77 60.04 -15.57
CA LEU A 965 31.18 60.95 -14.58
C LEU A 965 31.54 62.44 -14.78
N GLY A 966 30.56 63.30 -14.52
CA GLY A 966 30.73 64.73 -14.21
C GLY A 966 29.65 65.19 -13.23
N ASP A 967 30.09 65.66 -12.07
CA ASP A 967 29.31 66.23 -10.97
C ASP A 967 28.50 67.48 -11.36
N SER A 968 27.28 67.62 -10.82
CA SER A 968 26.85 68.82 -10.07
C SER A 968 25.40 68.72 -9.55
N ALA A 969 25.19 69.25 -8.35
CA ALA A 969 24.00 69.14 -7.49
C ALA A 969 22.81 70.01 -7.94
N SER A 970 21.57 69.53 -7.74
CA SER A 970 20.51 70.25 -7.00
C SER A 970 19.17 69.50 -6.94
N GLU A 971 18.63 69.47 -5.71
CA GLU A 971 17.29 69.25 -5.17
C GLU A 971 16.05 68.80 -6.00
N LYS A 972 15.33 67.85 -5.36
CA LYS A 972 13.86 67.63 -5.27
C LYS A 972 13.08 67.12 -6.50
N SER A 973 12.61 65.89 -6.42
CA SER A 973 11.22 65.51 -6.04
C SER A 973 10.97 64.03 -6.31
N GLY A 974 10.23 63.37 -5.42
CA GLY A 974 10.00 61.92 -5.43
C GLY A 974 9.00 61.48 -6.50
N GLY A 975 9.39 60.45 -7.24
CA GLY A 975 8.55 59.62 -8.09
C GLY A 975 9.26 58.29 -8.29
N SER A 976 8.73 57.23 -7.72
CA SER A 976 9.26 55.86 -7.78
C SER A 976 9.04 55.26 -9.18
N GLU A 977 10.13 55.06 -9.94
CA GLU A 977 10.15 54.20 -11.12
C GLU A 977 10.98 52.95 -10.82
N ASP A 978 10.29 51.83 -10.60
CA ASP A 978 10.86 50.49 -10.52
C ASP A 978 11.24 50.00 -11.93
N LEU A 979 12.55 49.99 -12.22
CA LEU A 979 13.13 49.30 -13.37
C LEU A 979 13.34 47.81 -13.02
N CYS A 980 12.42 46.96 -13.49
CA CYS A 980 12.54 45.50 -13.41
C CYS A 980 13.35 44.98 -14.62
N PRO A 981 14.37 44.11 -14.45
CA PRO A 981 15.03 43.45 -15.59
C PRO A 981 14.12 42.33 -16.16
N PRO A 982 14.28 41.95 -17.44
CA PRO A 982 13.37 41.02 -18.10
C PRO A 982 13.63 39.58 -17.62
N THR A 983 12.84 39.11 -16.67
CA THR A 983 12.80 37.70 -16.26
C THR A 983 11.99 36.90 -17.27
N ALA A 984 12.61 35.87 -17.86
CA ALA A 984 11.94 34.85 -18.64
C ALA A 984 10.75 34.29 -17.85
N VAL A 985 9.56 34.34 -18.46
CA VAL A 985 8.31 33.87 -17.85
C VAL A 985 8.47 32.38 -17.51
N PRO A 986 8.30 31.96 -16.25
CA PRO A 986 8.38 30.55 -15.87
C PRO A 986 7.28 29.74 -16.58
N PRO A 987 7.51 28.44 -16.87
CA PRO A 987 6.50 27.58 -17.48
C PRO A 987 5.22 27.55 -16.64
N SER A 988 4.07 27.47 -17.30
CA SER A 988 2.74 27.47 -16.66
C SER A 988 2.56 26.35 -15.64
N HIS A 989 3.25 25.22 -15.81
CA HIS A 989 3.26 24.09 -14.88
C HIS A 989 4.68 23.50 -14.73
N PRO A 990 5.33 23.74 -13.59
CA PRO A 990 6.67 23.23 -13.32
C PRO A 990 6.64 21.76 -12.85
N LEU A 991 7.71 21.02 -13.15
CA LEU A 991 7.95 19.69 -12.58
C LEU A 991 7.95 19.73 -11.04
N GLU A 992 7.53 18.61 -10.44
CA GLU A 992 7.55 18.43 -8.99
C GLU A 992 8.97 18.46 -8.42
N THR A 993 9.10 18.84 -7.15
CA THR A 993 10.41 19.00 -6.50
C THR A 993 11.16 17.69 -6.33
N THR A 994 10.48 16.55 -6.43
CA THR A 994 11.09 15.20 -6.52
C THR A 994 11.99 15.05 -7.74
N TYR A 995 11.63 15.67 -8.86
CA TYR A 995 12.41 15.67 -10.10
C TYR A 995 13.43 16.80 -10.16
N HIS A 996 13.92 17.29 -9.01
CA HIS A 996 14.77 18.47 -8.88
C HIS A 996 15.90 18.54 -9.93
N HIS A 997 16.68 17.46 -10.08
CA HIS A 997 17.79 17.42 -11.05
C HIS A 997 17.35 17.47 -12.51
N LEU A 998 16.07 17.29 -12.80
CA LEU A 998 15.47 17.27 -14.13
C LEU A 998 14.59 18.50 -14.40
N CYS A 999 14.40 19.41 -13.43
CA CYS A 999 13.65 20.66 -13.63
C CYS A 999 14.41 21.69 -14.48
N ASP A 1000 13.69 22.66 -15.05
CA ASP A 1000 14.30 23.77 -15.80
C ASP A 1000 15.26 24.62 -14.96
N ALA A 1001 16.25 25.24 -15.60
CA ALA A 1001 17.27 26.04 -14.91
C ALA A 1001 16.66 27.18 -14.05
N ALA A 1002 15.62 27.85 -14.54
CA ALA A 1002 14.95 28.93 -13.82
C ALA A 1002 14.22 28.44 -12.57
N THR A 1003 13.46 27.34 -12.67
CA THR A 1003 12.76 26.76 -11.52
C THR A 1003 13.77 26.19 -10.53
N TYR A 1004 14.79 25.48 -11.00
CA TYR A 1004 15.89 24.97 -10.16
C TYR A 1004 16.56 26.09 -9.36
N LYS A 1005 16.97 27.18 -10.02
CA LYS A 1005 17.57 28.35 -9.37
C LYS A 1005 16.66 28.96 -8.30
N HIS A 1006 15.36 29.03 -8.56
CA HIS A 1006 14.40 29.53 -7.58
C HIS A 1006 14.32 28.65 -6.32
N HIS A 1007 14.23 27.32 -6.47
CA HIS A 1007 14.22 26.40 -5.32
C HIS A 1007 15.50 26.51 -4.49
N GLU A 1008 16.65 26.63 -5.15
CA GLU A 1008 17.93 26.85 -4.48
C GLU A 1008 17.97 28.17 -3.71
N LEU A 1009 17.47 29.26 -4.29
CA LEU A 1009 17.38 30.56 -3.63
C LEU A 1009 16.46 30.54 -2.40
N GLU A 1010 15.33 29.82 -2.47
CA GLU A 1010 14.45 29.64 -1.31
C GLU A 1010 15.14 28.86 -0.19
N ARG A 1011 15.91 27.83 -0.54
CA ARG A 1011 16.69 27.09 0.43
C ARG A 1011 17.75 27.96 1.10
N LEU A 1012 18.49 28.76 0.33
CA LEU A 1012 19.48 29.68 0.87
C LEU A 1012 18.85 30.80 1.72
N ALA A 1013 17.67 31.28 1.37
CA ALA A 1013 16.94 32.24 2.20
C ALA A 1013 16.59 31.67 3.58
N ILE A 1014 16.26 30.37 3.64
CA ILE A 1014 16.07 29.67 4.92
C ILE A 1014 17.39 29.63 5.70
N HIS A 1015 18.51 29.36 5.04
CA HIS A 1015 19.83 29.35 5.68
C HIS A 1015 20.23 30.74 6.20
N GLU A 1016 19.99 31.81 5.43
CA GLU A 1016 20.22 33.21 5.85
C GLU A 1016 19.42 33.59 7.10
N SER A 1017 18.21 33.05 7.27
CA SER A 1017 17.37 33.31 8.45
C SER A 1017 17.90 32.70 9.75
N LYS A 1018 18.93 31.85 9.67
CA LYS A 1018 19.51 31.13 10.81
C LYS A 1018 20.85 31.77 11.20
N ASN A 1019 21.20 31.66 12.48
CA ASN A 1019 22.51 32.09 12.96
C ASN A 1019 23.54 31.01 12.59
N LEU A 1020 24.31 31.27 11.53
CA LEU A 1020 25.33 30.37 11.02
C LEU A 1020 26.71 30.70 11.62
N GLU A 1021 27.47 29.66 11.98
CA GLU A 1021 28.86 29.77 12.43
C GLU A 1021 29.82 29.90 11.24
N GLY A 1022 31.06 30.38 11.47
CA GLY A 1022 31.98 30.88 10.44
C GLY A 1022 32.09 30.05 9.15
N ALA A 1023 32.34 28.74 9.23
CA ALA A 1023 32.48 27.89 8.03
C ALA A 1023 31.17 27.71 7.24
N GLN A 1024 30.03 27.63 7.95
CA GLN A 1024 28.70 27.51 7.34
C GLN A 1024 28.30 28.83 6.65
N ARG A 1025 28.63 29.95 7.31
CA ARG A 1025 28.42 31.29 6.76
C ARG A 1025 29.25 31.54 5.51
N ALA A 1026 30.53 31.13 5.50
CA ALA A 1026 31.39 31.19 4.32
C ALA A 1026 30.84 30.35 3.16
N THR A 1027 30.31 29.16 3.45
CA THR A 1027 29.68 28.29 2.44
C THR A 1027 28.41 28.91 1.86
N LEU A 1028 27.55 29.52 2.71
CA LEU A 1028 26.37 30.25 2.26
C LEU A 1028 26.74 31.47 1.40
N GLY A 1029 27.72 32.27 1.84
CA GLY A 1029 28.25 33.41 1.10
C GLY A 1029 28.78 33.00 -0.27
N ARG A 1030 29.52 31.89 -0.35
CA ARG A 1030 29.98 31.29 -1.62
C ARG A 1030 28.82 30.88 -2.51
N CYS A 1031 27.83 30.15 -1.99
CA CYS A 1031 26.68 29.73 -2.78
C CYS A 1031 25.90 30.93 -3.35
N LEU A 1032 25.68 31.97 -2.54
CA LEU A 1032 25.04 33.21 -2.98
C LEU A 1032 25.87 33.93 -4.07
N ALA A 1033 27.18 34.01 -3.89
CA ALA A 1033 28.10 34.60 -4.87
C ALA A 1033 28.06 33.86 -6.21
N VAL A 1034 28.06 32.52 -6.18
CA VAL A 1034 28.02 31.66 -7.37
C VAL A 1034 26.67 31.73 -8.10
N ILE A 1035 25.55 31.82 -7.38
CA ILE A 1035 24.20 31.97 -7.98
C ILE A 1035 24.00 33.37 -8.61
N GLY A 1036 24.85 34.34 -8.24
CA GLY A 1036 24.84 35.70 -8.77
C GLY A 1036 24.20 36.75 -7.85
N GLU A 1037 23.80 36.37 -6.63
CA GLU A 1037 23.25 37.25 -5.58
C GLU A 1037 24.37 37.96 -4.81
N ARG A 1038 25.20 38.72 -5.53
CA ARG A 1038 26.44 39.32 -4.99
C ARG A 1038 26.18 40.24 -3.81
N ASP A 1039 25.15 41.08 -3.88
CA ASP A 1039 24.85 42.04 -2.82
C ASP A 1039 24.39 41.37 -1.52
N ARG A 1040 23.68 40.23 -1.63
CA ARG A 1040 23.29 39.41 -0.47
C ARG A 1040 24.51 38.71 0.13
N ALA A 1041 25.39 38.18 -0.72
CA ALA A 1041 26.64 37.56 -0.29
C ALA A 1041 27.56 38.56 0.44
N VAL A 1042 27.74 39.78 -0.09
CA VAL A 1042 28.55 40.83 0.52
C VAL A 1042 27.98 41.25 1.88
N ARG A 1043 26.67 41.48 1.97
CA ARG A 1043 26.00 41.79 3.25
C ARG A 1043 26.21 40.69 4.28
N LEU A 1044 25.99 39.43 3.89
CA LEU A 1044 26.18 38.29 4.78
C LEU A 1044 27.64 38.18 5.26
N LEU A 1045 28.63 38.38 4.39
CA LEU A 1045 30.05 38.29 4.76
C LEU A 1045 30.49 39.45 5.68
N LEU A 1046 29.92 40.65 5.52
CA LEU A 1046 30.24 41.82 6.35
C LEU A 1046 29.52 41.82 7.71
N ASP A 1047 28.38 41.14 7.81
CA ASP A 1047 27.61 40.95 9.06
C ASP A 1047 28.29 39.97 10.05
N ALA A 1048 29.56 39.57 9.81
CA ALA A 1048 30.31 38.69 10.70
C ALA A 1048 30.97 39.45 11.86
N ASP A 1049 30.88 38.92 13.08
CA ASP A 1049 31.53 39.53 14.25
C ASP A 1049 33.06 39.50 14.14
N ALA A 1050 33.72 40.58 14.58
CA ALA A 1050 35.18 40.72 14.56
C ALA A 1050 35.94 39.66 15.41
N SER A 1051 35.23 38.90 16.25
CA SER A 1051 35.76 37.78 17.04
C SER A 1051 35.92 36.48 16.25
N ASN A 1052 35.38 36.40 15.03
CA ASN A 1052 35.43 35.21 14.20
C ASN A 1052 36.80 35.06 13.49
N GLN A 1053 37.40 33.88 13.54
CA GLN A 1053 38.71 33.60 12.93
C GLN A 1053 38.73 33.85 11.40
N HIS A 1054 37.57 33.77 10.75
CA HIS A 1054 37.40 34.02 9.31
C HIS A 1054 37.06 35.48 8.95
N PHE A 1055 36.91 36.38 9.92
CA PHE A 1055 36.50 37.77 9.69
C PHE A 1055 37.38 38.48 8.65
N TYR A 1056 38.72 38.41 8.81
CA TYR A 1056 39.65 39.02 7.86
C TYR A 1056 39.51 38.43 6.44
N THR A 1057 39.36 37.11 6.33
CA THR A 1057 39.18 36.45 5.03
C THR A 1057 37.84 36.78 4.39
N ASP A 1058 36.78 36.93 5.18
CA ASP A 1058 35.43 37.25 4.70
C ASP A 1058 35.32 38.70 4.27
N CYS A 1059 35.99 39.63 4.95
CA CYS A 1059 36.14 41.02 4.49
C CYS A 1059 36.90 41.10 3.17
N LEU A 1060 38.03 40.39 3.03
CA LEU A 1060 38.78 40.34 1.78
C LEU A 1060 37.96 39.71 0.63
N ARG A 1061 37.18 38.66 0.92
CA ARG A 1061 36.24 38.08 -0.04
C ARG A 1061 35.16 39.07 -0.45
N ALA A 1062 34.56 39.79 0.51
CA ALA A 1062 33.57 40.82 0.23
C ALA A 1062 34.14 41.95 -0.65
N CYS A 1063 35.38 42.38 -0.38
CA CYS A 1063 36.09 43.36 -1.23
C CYS A 1063 36.33 42.80 -2.65
N LEU A 1064 36.75 41.55 -2.77
CA LEU A 1064 36.98 40.92 -4.07
C LEU A 1064 35.67 40.78 -4.87
N LEU A 1065 34.57 40.37 -4.21
CA LEU A 1065 33.23 40.28 -4.80
C LEU A 1065 32.72 41.63 -5.31
N ALA A 1066 33.01 42.72 -4.59
CA ALA A 1066 32.65 44.07 -4.99
C ALA A 1066 33.55 44.60 -6.15
N ALA A 1067 34.81 44.18 -6.22
CA ALA A 1067 35.81 44.74 -7.13
C ALA A 1067 35.90 44.09 -8.53
N THR A 1068 35.27 42.95 -8.76
CA THR A 1068 35.47 42.12 -9.98
C THR A 1068 34.97 42.72 -11.31
N HIS A 1069 34.43 43.93 -11.33
CA HIS A 1069 33.70 44.46 -12.49
C HIS A 1069 34.55 45.15 -13.59
N HIS A 1070 35.85 45.43 -13.39
CA HIS A 1070 36.50 46.46 -14.23
C HIS A 1070 37.92 46.21 -14.78
N SER A 1071 38.56 45.03 -14.62
CA SER A 1071 39.93 44.81 -15.16
C SER A 1071 40.19 43.43 -15.78
N THR A 1072 40.60 43.42 -17.05
CA THR A 1072 40.99 42.20 -17.80
C THR A 1072 42.27 41.54 -17.26
N GLN A 1073 43.21 42.35 -16.74
CA GLN A 1073 44.43 41.84 -16.11
C GLN A 1073 44.14 41.12 -14.79
N ALA A 1074 43.18 41.63 -14.00
CA ALA A 1074 42.69 40.97 -12.80
C ALA A 1074 42.01 39.62 -13.12
N GLN A 1075 41.23 39.54 -14.20
CA GLN A 1075 40.61 38.27 -14.62
C GLN A 1075 41.63 37.19 -14.98
N SER A 1076 42.74 37.56 -15.64
CA SER A 1076 43.79 36.61 -16.01
C SER A 1076 44.54 36.04 -14.79
N THR A 1077 44.83 36.88 -13.80
CA THR A 1077 45.49 36.48 -12.55
C THR A 1077 44.55 35.67 -11.67
N ILE A 1078 43.28 36.06 -11.54
CA ILE A 1078 42.26 35.28 -10.82
C ILE A 1078 42.09 33.89 -11.46
N LYS A 1079 42.09 33.78 -12.79
CA LYS A 1079 42.04 32.49 -13.47
C LYS A 1079 43.22 31.60 -13.10
N LEU A 1080 44.45 32.13 -13.10
CA LEU A 1080 45.67 31.40 -12.75
C LEU A 1080 45.62 30.90 -11.29
N VAL A 1081 45.22 31.76 -10.37
CA VAL A 1081 45.06 31.43 -8.95
C VAL A 1081 44.00 30.33 -8.78
N ALA A 1082 42.86 30.46 -9.46
CA ALA A 1082 41.80 29.47 -9.42
C ALA A 1082 42.26 28.09 -9.92
N THR A 1083 42.99 28.04 -11.04
CA THR A 1083 43.53 26.77 -11.56
C THR A 1083 44.56 26.14 -10.62
N ASN A 1084 45.39 26.96 -9.97
CA ASN A 1084 46.37 26.47 -8.98
C ASN A 1084 45.68 25.93 -7.73
N LEU A 1085 44.61 26.59 -7.25
CA LEU A 1085 43.82 26.12 -6.11
C LEU A 1085 43.11 24.79 -6.40
N ILE A 1086 42.54 24.65 -7.60
CA ILE A 1086 41.92 23.39 -8.04
C ILE A 1086 42.95 22.27 -8.09
N ALA A 1087 44.13 22.53 -8.68
CA ALA A 1087 45.22 21.55 -8.74
C ALA A 1087 45.77 21.19 -7.35
N ALA A 1088 45.72 22.11 -6.38
CA ALA A 1088 46.10 21.88 -4.99
C ALA A 1088 45.04 21.14 -4.15
N GLY A 1089 43.86 20.84 -4.72
CA GLY A 1089 42.77 20.12 -4.05
C GLY A 1089 41.69 21.02 -3.43
N ASN A 1090 41.86 22.35 -3.43
CA ASN A 1090 40.86 23.31 -2.97
C ASN A 1090 39.92 23.69 -4.13
N ILE A 1091 39.15 22.69 -4.59
CA ILE A 1091 38.37 22.76 -5.83
C ILE A 1091 37.32 23.88 -5.76
N TRP A 1092 36.62 24.02 -4.63
CA TRP A 1092 35.51 24.96 -4.50
C TRP A 1092 35.95 26.42 -4.45
N GLU A 1093 37.07 26.73 -3.79
CA GLU A 1093 37.65 28.07 -3.77
C GLU A 1093 38.06 28.51 -5.18
N GLY A 1094 38.61 27.58 -5.98
CA GLY A 1094 38.92 27.86 -7.39
C GLY A 1094 37.66 27.98 -8.27
N VAL A 1095 36.64 27.15 -8.05
CA VAL A 1095 35.35 27.24 -8.76
C VAL A 1095 34.66 28.57 -8.49
N GLU A 1096 34.63 29.02 -7.23
CA GLU A 1096 34.09 30.33 -6.84
C GLU A 1096 34.76 31.46 -7.64
N LEU A 1097 36.10 31.51 -7.64
CA LEU A 1097 36.87 32.51 -8.39
C LEU A 1097 36.61 32.46 -9.91
N LEU A 1098 36.48 31.26 -10.50
CA LEU A 1098 36.12 31.11 -11.91
C LEU A 1098 34.71 31.62 -12.22
N CYS A 1099 33.75 31.43 -11.31
CA CYS A 1099 32.40 31.95 -11.45
C CYS A 1099 32.37 33.49 -11.38
N LEU A 1100 33.19 34.09 -10.52
CA LEU A 1100 33.28 35.55 -10.38
C LEU A 1100 33.81 36.25 -11.62
N ILE A 1101 34.74 35.63 -12.35
CA ILE A 1101 35.26 36.15 -13.63
C ILE A 1101 34.39 35.79 -14.84
N GLY A 1102 33.20 35.22 -14.63
CA GLY A 1102 32.29 34.81 -15.71
C GLY A 1102 32.71 33.56 -16.48
N LYS A 1103 33.64 32.74 -15.94
CA LYS A 1103 34.09 31.46 -16.53
C LYS A 1103 33.50 30.25 -15.82
N ALA A 1104 32.21 30.29 -15.49
CA ALA A 1104 31.50 29.19 -14.84
C ALA A 1104 31.46 27.91 -15.69
N GLY A 1105 31.58 28.00 -17.02
CA GLY A 1105 31.59 26.84 -17.91
C GLY A 1105 32.87 26.01 -17.76
N ASP A 1106 34.03 26.68 -17.65
CA ASP A 1106 35.31 26.04 -17.33
C ASP A 1106 35.24 25.38 -15.94
N ALA A 1107 34.63 26.07 -14.96
CA ALA A 1107 34.47 25.55 -13.59
C ALA A 1107 33.65 24.25 -13.54
N CYS A 1108 32.55 24.17 -14.30
CA CYS A 1108 31.76 22.93 -14.43
C CYS A 1108 32.57 21.77 -15.02
N ARG A 1109 33.41 22.03 -16.02
CA ARG A 1109 34.28 21.02 -16.64
C ARG A 1109 35.33 20.50 -15.66
N TYR A 1110 35.93 21.40 -14.87
CA TYR A 1110 36.82 20.99 -13.79
C TYR A 1110 36.09 20.11 -12.77
N LEU A 1111 34.91 20.52 -12.30
CA LEU A 1111 34.10 19.69 -11.37
C LEU A 1111 33.84 18.29 -11.92
N GLN A 1112 33.48 18.15 -13.20
CA GLN A 1112 33.29 16.85 -13.84
C GLN A 1112 34.59 16.02 -13.89
N SER A 1113 35.73 16.64 -14.21
CA SER A 1113 37.02 15.94 -14.28
C SER A 1113 37.49 15.38 -12.93
N TYR A 1114 37.10 16.01 -11.82
CA TYR A 1114 37.37 15.54 -10.45
C TYR A 1114 36.23 14.66 -9.89
N GLY A 1115 35.25 14.26 -10.71
CA GLY A 1115 34.16 13.37 -10.31
C GLY A 1115 33.01 14.03 -9.53
N HIS A 1116 33.00 15.36 -9.40
CA HIS A 1116 31.94 16.12 -8.73
C HIS A 1116 30.77 16.45 -9.68
N TRP A 1117 30.11 15.41 -10.19
CA TRP A 1117 29.05 15.54 -11.20
C TRP A 1117 27.83 16.33 -10.74
N GLU A 1118 27.26 16.03 -9.57
CA GLU A 1118 26.05 16.71 -9.07
C GLU A 1118 26.29 18.20 -8.82
N ASN A 1119 27.47 18.54 -8.29
CA ASN A 1119 27.91 19.92 -8.08
C ASN A 1119 28.04 20.67 -9.41
N SER A 1120 28.49 19.99 -10.47
CA SER A 1120 28.54 20.56 -11.82
C SER A 1120 27.15 20.85 -12.39
N VAL A 1121 26.17 19.99 -12.11
CA VAL A 1121 24.76 20.19 -12.52
C VAL A 1121 24.13 21.37 -11.77
N TRP A 1122 24.35 21.43 -10.46
CA TRP A 1122 23.90 22.55 -9.63
C TRP A 1122 24.47 23.87 -10.15
N LEU A 1123 25.78 23.93 -10.39
CA LEU A 1123 26.44 25.13 -10.91
C LEU A 1123 25.91 25.51 -12.30
N ALA A 1124 25.77 24.54 -13.19
CA ALA A 1124 25.30 24.78 -14.56
C ALA A 1124 23.87 25.34 -14.59
N LYS A 1125 22.96 24.82 -13.75
CA LYS A 1125 21.58 25.33 -13.71
C LYS A 1125 21.44 26.68 -13.04
N CYS A 1126 22.31 27.00 -12.07
CA CYS A 1126 22.21 28.24 -11.30
C CYS A 1126 22.95 29.44 -11.93
N ALA A 1127 24.09 29.19 -12.58
CA ALA A 1127 25.03 30.23 -13.01
C ALA A 1127 25.22 30.33 -14.54
N LEU A 1128 24.96 29.27 -15.31
CA LEU A 1128 25.22 29.28 -16.76
C LEU A 1128 24.00 29.69 -17.59
N PRO A 1129 24.24 30.28 -18.78
CA PRO A 1129 23.23 30.40 -19.83
C PRO A 1129 22.75 29.02 -20.31
N LEU A 1130 21.53 28.97 -20.84
CA LEU A 1130 20.89 27.73 -21.29
C LEU A 1130 21.77 26.92 -22.27
N GLN A 1131 22.40 27.59 -23.24
CA GLN A 1131 23.22 26.94 -24.27
C GLN A 1131 24.45 26.21 -23.71
N GLU A 1132 25.19 26.83 -22.78
CA GLU A 1132 26.36 26.19 -22.17
C GLU A 1132 25.98 25.09 -21.17
N SER A 1133 24.85 25.25 -20.48
CA SER A 1133 24.35 24.24 -19.53
C SER A 1133 23.98 22.91 -20.21
N VAL A 1134 23.47 22.96 -21.45
CA VAL A 1134 23.09 21.79 -22.25
C VAL A 1134 24.24 20.81 -22.44
N ASP A 1135 25.44 21.30 -22.78
CA ASP A 1135 26.60 20.43 -23.02
C ASP A 1135 27.09 19.73 -21.75
N ILE A 1136 27.05 20.44 -20.62
CA ILE A 1136 27.45 19.91 -19.31
C ILE A 1136 26.46 18.83 -18.86
N LEU A 1137 25.16 19.10 -19.04
CA LEU A 1137 24.08 18.15 -18.72
C LEU A 1137 24.11 16.91 -19.63
N LYS A 1138 24.44 17.04 -20.92
CA LYS A 1138 24.66 15.90 -21.82
C LYS A 1138 25.76 14.98 -21.31
N ARG A 1139 26.91 15.53 -20.88
CA ARG A 1139 28.01 14.72 -20.32
C ARG A 1139 27.60 14.01 -19.03
N TRP A 1140 26.87 14.71 -18.16
CA TRP A 1140 26.31 14.11 -16.96
C TRP A 1140 25.33 12.96 -17.28
N ALA A 1141 24.46 13.13 -18.27
CA ALA A 1141 23.55 12.08 -18.70
C ALA A 1141 24.29 10.83 -19.22
N HIS A 1142 25.35 10.99 -20.01
CA HIS A 1142 26.18 9.87 -20.47
C HIS A 1142 26.90 9.17 -19.30
N HIS A 1143 27.36 9.94 -18.30
CA HIS A 1143 27.93 9.38 -17.09
C HIS A 1143 26.89 8.53 -16.33
N LEU A 1144 25.65 9.02 -16.15
CA LEU A 1144 24.58 8.27 -15.47
C LEU A 1144 24.25 6.95 -16.17
N ILE A 1145 24.19 6.97 -17.51
CA ILE A 1145 23.94 5.77 -18.32
C ILE A 1145 25.07 4.75 -18.12
N THR A 1146 26.32 5.22 -18.03
CA THR A 1146 27.49 4.36 -17.79
C THR A 1146 27.54 3.85 -16.35
N SER A 1147 27.06 4.64 -15.37
CA SER A 1147 27.10 4.32 -13.94
C SER A 1147 25.87 3.53 -13.44
N ALA A 1148 25.17 2.82 -14.33
CA ALA A 1148 24.02 1.93 -14.07
C ALA A 1148 22.69 2.60 -13.65
N ASN A 1149 22.58 3.93 -13.74
CA ASN A 1149 21.31 4.66 -13.52
C ASN A 1149 20.76 5.17 -14.86
N LYS A 1150 20.33 4.21 -15.69
CA LYS A 1150 20.03 4.46 -17.10
C LYS A 1150 18.77 5.26 -17.31
N ASP A 1151 17.71 4.96 -16.56
CA ASP A 1151 16.43 5.67 -16.66
C ASP A 1151 16.58 7.16 -16.33
N GLN A 1152 17.29 7.51 -15.25
CA GLN A 1152 17.58 8.91 -14.93
C GLN A 1152 18.45 9.58 -16.00
N GLY A 1153 19.40 8.85 -16.59
CA GLY A 1153 20.21 9.32 -17.70
C GLY A 1153 19.40 9.63 -18.96
N VAL A 1154 18.43 8.78 -19.32
CA VAL A 1154 17.50 9.04 -20.44
C VAL A 1154 16.61 10.25 -20.14
N CYS A 1155 16.06 10.36 -18.93
CA CYS A 1155 15.29 11.54 -18.51
C CYS A 1155 16.14 12.82 -18.53
N ALA A 1156 17.42 12.74 -18.18
CA ALA A 1156 18.35 13.88 -18.29
C ALA A 1156 18.56 14.31 -19.76
N LEU A 1157 18.69 13.36 -20.71
CA LEU A 1157 18.74 13.69 -22.15
C LEU A 1157 17.46 14.35 -22.65
N LEU A 1158 16.30 13.91 -22.17
CA LEU A 1158 15.01 14.54 -22.47
C LEU A 1158 14.92 15.96 -21.92
N SER A 1159 15.39 16.21 -20.69
CA SER A 1159 15.40 17.55 -20.09
C SER A 1159 16.25 18.58 -20.86
N VAL A 1160 17.20 18.07 -21.64
CA VAL A 1160 18.09 18.88 -22.49
C VAL A 1160 17.55 19.04 -23.92
N GLY A 1161 16.43 18.37 -24.26
CA GLY A 1161 15.85 18.41 -25.60
C GLY A 1161 16.49 17.47 -26.62
N SER A 1162 17.40 16.58 -26.20
CA SER A 1162 18.14 15.68 -27.09
C SER A 1162 17.40 14.36 -27.34
N ILE A 1163 16.25 14.42 -28.00
CA ILE A 1163 15.34 13.27 -28.19
C ILE A 1163 15.99 12.13 -28.99
N THR A 1164 16.77 12.44 -30.02
CA THR A 1164 17.44 11.43 -30.85
C THR A 1164 18.41 10.57 -30.03
N ALA A 1165 19.25 11.20 -29.22
CA ALA A 1165 20.15 10.51 -28.30
C ALA A 1165 19.38 9.68 -27.26
N ALA A 1166 18.26 10.19 -26.75
CA ALA A 1166 17.41 9.43 -25.83
C ALA A 1166 16.84 8.16 -26.49
N LEU A 1167 16.38 8.25 -27.75
CA LEU A 1167 15.88 7.11 -28.52
C LEU A 1167 16.97 6.07 -28.80
N GLU A 1168 18.18 6.50 -29.19
CA GLU A 1168 19.32 5.61 -29.41
C GLU A 1168 19.65 4.80 -28.15
N GLN A 1169 19.65 5.46 -26.99
CA GLN A 1169 19.89 4.82 -25.69
C GLN A 1169 18.79 3.84 -25.30
N LEU A 1170 17.51 4.17 -25.51
CA LEU A 1170 16.40 3.25 -25.27
C LEU A 1170 16.49 2.00 -26.15
N VAL A 1171 16.89 2.14 -27.41
CA VAL A 1171 17.07 1.01 -28.34
C VAL A 1171 18.26 0.13 -27.93
N GLN A 1172 19.35 0.73 -27.47
CA GLN A 1172 20.54 0.03 -26.97
C GLN A 1172 20.22 -0.75 -25.68
N GLN A 1173 19.31 -0.25 -24.86
CA GLN A 1173 18.86 -0.89 -23.61
C GLN A 1173 17.77 -1.95 -23.81
N HIS A 1174 17.34 -2.20 -25.05
CA HIS A 1174 16.23 -3.10 -25.40
C HIS A 1174 14.84 -2.64 -24.92
N TYR A 1175 14.66 -1.36 -24.59
CA TYR A 1175 13.37 -0.77 -24.20
C TYR A 1175 12.53 -0.41 -25.44
N HIS A 1176 12.25 -1.42 -26.27
CA HIS A 1176 11.68 -1.26 -27.62
C HIS A 1176 10.30 -0.59 -27.62
N GLN A 1177 9.42 -0.95 -26.68
CA GLN A 1177 8.11 -0.32 -26.58
C GLN A 1177 8.21 1.14 -26.14
N ARG A 1178 9.04 1.45 -25.13
CA ARG A 1178 9.23 2.84 -24.66
C ARG A 1178 9.82 3.71 -25.78
N ALA A 1179 10.78 3.19 -26.55
CA ALA A 1179 11.36 3.88 -27.71
C ALA A 1179 10.33 4.17 -28.81
N ALA A 1180 9.51 3.17 -29.17
CA ALA A 1180 8.46 3.34 -30.19
C ALA A 1180 7.40 4.36 -29.76
N LEU A 1181 6.99 4.32 -28.49
CA LEU A 1181 6.02 5.28 -27.92
C LEU A 1181 6.58 6.71 -27.88
N LEU A 1182 7.84 6.87 -27.49
CA LEU A 1182 8.50 8.18 -27.46
C LEU A 1182 8.63 8.76 -28.89
N LEU A 1183 8.98 7.91 -29.87
CA LEU A 1183 9.04 8.32 -31.28
C LEU A 1183 7.66 8.77 -31.79
N ALA A 1184 6.60 8.01 -31.49
CA ALA A 1184 5.24 8.37 -31.88
C ALA A 1184 4.77 9.67 -31.23
N ALA A 1185 5.07 9.88 -29.94
CA ALA A 1185 4.76 11.12 -29.24
C ALA A 1185 5.52 12.33 -29.82
N ALA A 1186 6.81 12.16 -30.13
CA ALA A 1186 7.63 13.22 -30.74
C ALA A 1186 7.16 13.60 -32.15
N GLN A 1187 6.70 12.63 -32.94
CA GLN A 1187 6.11 12.83 -34.27
C GLN A 1187 4.76 13.54 -34.22
N GLN A 1188 3.89 13.18 -33.27
CA GLN A 1188 2.60 13.85 -33.06
C GLN A 1188 2.75 15.33 -32.67
N LEU A 1189 3.80 15.66 -31.94
CA LEU A 1189 4.12 17.01 -31.50
C LEU A 1189 5.06 17.77 -32.46
N GLN A 1190 5.35 17.21 -33.64
CA GLN A 1190 6.22 17.77 -34.68
C GLN A 1190 7.65 18.12 -34.24
N VAL A 1191 8.14 17.49 -33.16
CA VAL A 1191 9.53 17.70 -32.69
C VAL A 1191 10.54 16.93 -33.54
N VAL A 1192 10.09 15.87 -34.22
CA VAL A 1192 10.86 15.08 -35.19
C VAL A 1192 10.08 15.06 -36.51
N PRO A 1193 10.74 15.25 -37.68
CA PRO A 1193 10.04 15.27 -38.97
C PRO A 1193 9.28 13.96 -39.22
N ASN A 1194 8.02 14.09 -39.66
CA ASN A 1194 7.18 12.96 -40.02
C ASN A 1194 7.68 12.32 -41.31
N THR A 1195 7.96 11.01 -41.28
CA THR A 1195 8.40 10.21 -42.43
C THR A 1195 7.38 10.16 -43.57
N GLN A 1196 6.16 10.69 -43.37
CA GLN A 1196 5.05 10.63 -44.33
C GLN A 1196 5.05 11.74 -45.40
N GLN A 1197 5.76 12.86 -45.22
CA GLN A 1197 5.63 14.02 -46.14
C GLN A 1197 6.54 14.02 -47.38
N GLN A 1198 7.38 13.00 -47.61
CA GLN A 1198 8.26 12.95 -48.79
C GLN A 1198 7.75 12.11 -49.97
N GLN A 1199 6.54 11.55 -49.94
CA GLN A 1199 6.03 10.70 -51.04
C GLN A 1199 4.81 11.25 -51.81
N GLN A 1200 4.45 12.52 -51.67
CA GLN A 1200 3.38 13.13 -52.47
C GLN A 1200 3.85 14.40 -53.21
N HIS A 1201 4.72 14.23 -54.20
CA HIS A 1201 4.79 15.13 -55.36
C HIS A 1201 5.22 14.30 -56.59
N PRO A 1202 4.34 14.07 -57.58
CA PRO A 1202 4.73 13.47 -58.85
C PRO A 1202 5.38 14.51 -59.77
N LEU A 1203 6.62 14.20 -60.18
CA LEU A 1203 7.22 14.46 -61.51
C LEU A 1203 7.20 15.90 -62.08
N ALA A 1204 8.36 16.56 -62.00
CA ALA A 1204 8.87 17.39 -63.09
C ALA A 1204 10.38 17.11 -63.29
N THR A 1205 10.72 16.68 -64.50
CA THR A 1205 12.04 16.31 -65.04
C THR A 1205 13.13 17.38 -64.87
N PRO A 1206 14.40 17.00 -64.60
CA PRO A 1206 15.55 17.86 -64.86
C PRO A 1206 16.26 17.45 -66.16
N LEU A 1207 16.48 18.44 -67.05
CA LEU A 1207 17.49 18.37 -68.12
C LEU A 1207 18.77 19.07 -67.62
N GLY A 1208 19.92 18.52 -68.01
CA GLY A 1208 21.27 18.75 -67.47
C GLY A 1208 21.74 20.21 -67.40
N THR A 1209 22.76 20.51 -66.61
CA THR A 1209 24.18 20.33 -67.00
C THR A 1209 25.14 20.30 -65.80
N GLN A 1210 26.33 19.75 -66.05
CA GLN A 1210 27.44 19.51 -65.14
C GLN A 1210 28.13 20.80 -64.64
N SER A 1211 28.58 20.80 -63.37
CA SER A 1211 29.95 21.18 -62.99
C SER A 1211 30.19 20.89 -61.51
N GLY A 1212 31.32 20.25 -61.20
CA GLY A 1212 31.61 19.62 -59.92
C GLY A 1212 31.87 20.55 -58.74
N PHE A 1213 31.71 19.99 -57.55
CA PHE A 1213 32.66 20.02 -56.44
C PHE A 1213 32.15 19.02 -55.38
N SER A 1214 32.94 17.99 -55.10
CA SER A 1214 32.73 17.12 -53.95
C SER A 1214 33.11 17.88 -52.68
N PRO A 1215 32.36 17.68 -51.59
CA PRO A 1215 33.05 17.35 -50.35
C PRO A 1215 32.54 16.02 -49.81
N VAL A 1216 33.49 15.17 -49.46
CA VAL A 1216 33.32 14.01 -48.62
C VAL A 1216 32.80 14.49 -47.25
N LEU A 1217 31.57 14.16 -46.91
CA LEU A 1217 31.05 14.18 -45.54
C LEU A 1217 30.48 12.79 -45.23
N SER A 1218 31.29 12.01 -44.55
CA SER A 1218 30.92 10.78 -43.85
C SER A 1218 29.92 11.07 -42.73
N GLY A 1219 28.84 10.29 -42.66
CA GLY A 1219 28.11 10.04 -41.41
C GLY A 1219 26.79 10.79 -41.18
N SER A 1220 25.77 10.58 -42.03
CA SER A 1220 24.38 10.81 -41.63
C SER A 1220 23.50 9.65 -42.11
N THR A 1221 23.44 8.58 -41.31
CA THR A 1221 22.38 7.58 -41.43
C THR A 1221 21.05 8.29 -41.26
N SER A 1222 20.26 8.38 -42.32
CA SER A 1222 18.95 9.05 -42.36
C SER A 1222 18.07 8.62 -41.18
N MET A 1223 17.46 9.59 -40.47
CA MET A 1223 16.49 9.36 -39.38
C MET A 1223 15.37 8.38 -39.75
N ALA A 1224 15.04 8.24 -41.04
CA ALA A 1224 14.09 7.25 -41.53
C ALA A 1224 14.58 5.80 -41.30
N SER A 1225 15.85 5.51 -41.59
CA SER A 1225 16.46 4.19 -41.37
C SER A 1225 16.51 3.79 -39.89
N PHE A 1226 16.67 4.78 -39.01
CA PHE A 1226 16.66 4.58 -37.57
C PHE A 1226 15.25 4.31 -37.04
N ALA A 1227 14.25 5.07 -37.50
CA ALA A 1227 12.84 4.83 -37.19
C ALA A 1227 12.37 3.45 -37.69
N GLU A 1228 12.79 3.02 -38.89
CA GLU A 1228 12.51 1.66 -39.40
C GLU A 1228 13.06 0.56 -38.47
N ASN A 1229 14.27 0.73 -37.93
CA ASN A 1229 14.87 -0.22 -37.00
C ASN A 1229 14.08 -0.31 -35.68
N ILE A 1230 13.61 0.83 -35.15
CA ILE A 1230 12.75 0.87 -33.96
C ILE A 1230 11.45 0.09 -34.22
N HIS A 1231 10.77 0.37 -35.34
CA HIS A 1231 9.54 -0.32 -35.70
C HIS A 1231 9.75 -1.82 -35.89
N LYS A 1232 10.84 -2.26 -36.52
CA LYS A 1232 11.16 -3.69 -36.69
C LYS A 1232 11.25 -4.40 -35.34
N LYS A 1233 12.00 -3.86 -34.38
CA LYS A 1233 12.14 -4.46 -33.05
C LYS A 1233 10.83 -4.41 -32.27
N TYR A 1234 10.05 -3.35 -32.44
CA TYR A 1234 8.75 -3.20 -31.80
C TYR A 1234 7.71 -4.20 -32.35
N VAL A 1235 7.73 -4.50 -33.64
CA VAL A 1235 6.86 -5.52 -34.27
C VAL A 1235 7.13 -6.90 -33.67
N LEU A 1236 8.40 -7.29 -33.53
CA LEU A 1236 8.75 -8.57 -32.89
C LEU A 1236 8.24 -8.65 -31.45
N HIS A 1237 8.33 -7.54 -30.71
CA HIS A 1237 7.77 -7.44 -29.37
C HIS A 1237 6.23 -7.58 -29.38
N LEU A 1238 5.51 -6.87 -30.25
CA LEU A 1238 4.05 -6.98 -30.38
C LEU A 1238 3.59 -8.38 -30.79
N PHE A 1239 4.35 -9.04 -31.67
CA PHE A 1239 4.07 -10.42 -32.08
C PHE A 1239 4.16 -11.38 -30.89
N SER A 1240 5.18 -11.24 -30.04
CA SER A 1240 5.30 -12.04 -28.80
C SER A 1240 4.20 -11.78 -27.78
N LEU A 1241 3.46 -10.67 -27.89
CA LEU A 1241 2.30 -10.35 -27.06
C LEU A 1241 0.97 -10.84 -27.67
N GLY A 1242 0.98 -11.39 -28.88
CA GLY A 1242 -0.22 -11.87 -29.58
C GLY A 1242 -1.05 -10.80 -30.29
N ASN A 1243 -0.56 -9.57 -30.43
CA ASN A 1243 -1.31 -8.45 -31.00
C ASN A 1243 -1.18 -8.37 -32.54
N ARG A 1244 -2.01 -9.14 -33.24
CA ARG A 1244 -1.95 -9.27 -34.71
C ARG A 1244 -2.29 -7.97 -35.47
N PRO A 1245 -3.33 -7.21 -35.10
CA PRO A 1245 -3.66 -5.97 -35.81
C PRO A 1245 -2.51 -4.96 -35.78
N ALA A 1246 -1.88 -4.78 -34.62
CA ALA A 1246 -0.75 -3.87 -34.48
C ALA A 1246 0.48 -4.32 -35.30
N VAL A 1247 0.82 -5.62 -35.27
CA VAL A 1247 1.90 -6.20 -36.07
C VAL A 1247 1.70 -5.90 -37.56
N SER A 1248 0.50 -6.16 -38.08
CA SER A 1248 0.18 -5.93 -39.50
C SER A 1248 0.34 -4.46 -39.90
N TYR A 1249 -0.05 -3.53 -39.02
CA TYR A 1249 0.04 -2.09 -39.26
C TYR A 1249 1.49 -1.60 -39.31
N PHE A 1250 2.30 -1.95 -38.31
CA PHE A 1250 3.70 -1.53 -38.27
C PHE A 1250 4.54 -2.21 -39.35
N CYS A 1251 4.21 -3.44 -39.76
CA CYS A 1251 4.79 -4.07 -40.95
C CYS A 1251 4.49 -3.29 -42.23
N ARG A 1252 3.25 -2.81 -42.42
CA ARG A 1252 2.91 -1.96 -43.57
C ARG A 1252 3.65 -0.62 -43.55
N LEU A 1253 3.83 -0.04 -42.36
CA LEU A 1253 4.57 1.22 -42.17
C LEU A 1253 6.04 1.13 -42.64
N MET A 1254 6.65 -0.06 -42.56
CA MET A 1254 8.03 -0.31 -42.99
C MET A 1254 8.19 -0.65 -44.49
N GLY A 1255 7.10 -0.67 -45.27
CA GLY A 1255 7.15 -0.99 -46.71
C GLY A 1255 7.52 -2.44 -47.02
N GLU A 1256 8.27 -2.67 -48.09
CA GLU A 1256 8.60 -4.02 -48.62
C GLU A 1256 9.32 -4.92 -47.60
N LYS A 1257 10.26 -4.36 -46.82
CA LYS A 1257 10.98 -5.11 -45.77
C LYS A 1257 10.03 -5.59 -44.66
N GLY A 1258 9.01 -4.81 -44.35
CA GLY A 1258 8.00 -5.17 -43.34
C GLY A 1258 7.03 -6.23 -43.84
N GLN A 1259 6.71 -6.26 -45.15
CA GLN A 1259 5.90 -7.33 -45.74
C GLN A 1259 6.63 -8.68 -45.73
N SER A 1260 7.93 -8.69 -46.03
CA SER A 1260 8.74 -9.92 -45.90
C SER A 1260 8.77 -10.43 -44.46
N LEU A 1261 8.89 -9.54 -43.47
CA LEU A 1261 8.86 -9.90 -42.05
C LEU A 1261 7.49 -10.41 -41.61
N LEU A 1262 6.39 -9.86 -42.14
CA LEU A 1262 5.04 -10.35 -41.86
C LEU A 1262 4.84 -11.78 -42.39
N GLN A 1263 5.31 -12.07 -43.61
CA GLN A 1263 5.26 -13.42 -44.18
C GLN A 1263 6.08 -14.43 -43.36
N GLU A 1264 7.25 -14.03 -42.86
CA GLU A 1264 8.07 -14.86 -41.98
C GLU A 1264 7.36 -15.15 -40.64
N LEU A 1265 6.76 -14.13 -40.02
CA LEU A 1265 6.02 -14.27 -38.76
C LEU A 1265 4.75 -15.12 -38.89
N ASP A 1266 4.02 -14.99 -40.00
CA ASP A 1266 2.83 -15.82 -40.28
C ASP A 1266 3.22 -17.30 -40.50
N SER A 1267 4.44 -17.58 -40.95
CA SER A 1267 4.95 -18.96 -41.14
C SER A 1267 5.42 -19.65 -39.86
N LEU A 1268 5.65 -18.89 -38.78
CA LEU A 1268 6.08 -19.40 -37.47
C LEU A 1268 4.91 -19.82 -36.56
N GLN A 1269 3.67 -19.58 -37.00
CA GLN A 1269 2.43 -20.01 -36.35
C GLN A 1269 2.01 -21.40 -36.82
#